data_AF-A0A834K7D7-F1
#
_entry.id   AF-A0A834K7D7-F1
#
_cell.length_a   1.000
_cell.length_b   1.000
_cell.length_c   1.000
_cell.angle_alpha   90.00
_cell.angle_beta   90.00
_cell.angle_gamma   90.00
#
_symmetry.space_group_name_H-M   'P 1'
#
loop_
_entity.id
_entity.type
_entity.pdbx_description
1 polymer ?
#
loop_
_entity_poly.entity_id
_entity_poly.type
_entity_poly.pdbx_seq_one_letter_code
_entity_poly.pdbx_strand_id
1 'polypeptide(L)'
;MPLNLIVLLIWSFTIQEGSCVKLKRIASQPFNVLDDFYGYRYISIIHFDVPEYSITAGFKFMIKEEKIGGIGKCSPRNVSLYLKSGSLPLVRPDGSIIEAKLMKGRRKYYALNMQSNGDEHMINIDSPIPGDWYIIAFRSWTDPNSDKIKQQGLGASCDTVLDAELLIEMPSMVSLIDFNNVYEIKLNKSKNTFVGYIFMPNDLLNVVLVLNQSYKNNCKFTIHVIAQDYLIDRIVNDTNVLVSFKPYSKALHYVMLRLISGNMTKISLRFKNDTSFVDSTQVKSISLIRKSLPEFFVFEYKHRGENDTKSMPFNLTSDGLTVLDFEIARVYDIGGTLTVNINMLDDNKKDQKNIFVVACITLGYYSNITAGGSCIRSRNITGADIYVNETTPAFIHIPFPETGRWYVSLKSFCVDGKCNCAKDCLNGTICKECKCMKPCSVQVESSISSLPCIEGHCNSHGKCMHYMSGGFVFSACYCTEGYRGFDCADDTYVLGNKDILIRLLMLTISNLAFIGSIYLAICREYFTEAIVYTAVMLFSIFYHACETGEEVYSICIMRLSVLQFCDFFNALLSIWVTLVAMASFGPKLTAFFQITGAIVLAMSSEMDRTALWVFLLPAITGSSLVGLSWGLTCKRRKTVWYPSRVYRTVFFPAGLLIVSLGLVCYAFLQTRSNYHIVHSLWHICVAVAVMFLLPKRHYMK
;
A
#
# COMPACT_ATOMS: atom_id res chain seq x y z
N MET A 1 -31.24 16.84 52.91
CA MET A 1 -30.32 15.78 53.37
C MET A 1 -29.38 15.44 52.23
N PRO A 2 -28.09 15.27 52.53
CA PRO A 2 -26.98 15.88 51.77
C PRO A 2 -26.29 14.87 50.84
N LEU A 3 -25.68 15.32 49.74
CA LEU A 3 -24.25 15.66 49.62
C LEU A 3 -23.35 14.43 49.85
N ASN A 4 -22.74 13.92 48.76
CA ASN A 4 -21.38 13.34 48.67
C ASN A 4 -21.32 12.32 47.52
N LEU A 5 -20.64 12.68 46.41
CA LEU A 5 -19.40 12.03 45.97
C LEU A 5 -18.93 12.66 44.63
N ILE A 6 -18.41 13.89 44.70
CA ILE A 6 -17.50 14.38 43.67
C ILE A 6 -16.15 13.75 43.99
N VAL A 7 -15.82 12.66 43.30
CA VAL A 7 -14.47 12.11 43.32
C VAL A 7 -13.59 13.03 42.47
N LEU A 8 -12.88 13.91 43.17
CA LEU A 8 -11.71 14.62 42.69
C LEU A 8 -10.69 13.60 42.16
N LEU A 9 -10.67 13.38 40.84
CA LEU A 9 -9.53 12.82 40.13
C LEU A 9 -8.44 13.90 40.07
N ILE A 10 -7.77 14.12 41.20
CA ILE A 10 -6.48 14.79 41.23
C ILE A 10 -5.53 13.88 40.46
N TRP A 11 -5.22 14.27 39.23
CA TRP A 11 -4.08 13.76 38.50
C TRP A 11 -2.83 14.10 39.30
N SER A 12 -2.35 13.16 40.10
CA SER A 12 -0.96 13.15 40.52
C SER A 12 -0.12 12.87 39.28
N PHE A 13 0.22 13.93 38.57
CA PHE A 13 1.43 13.96 37.74
C PHE A 13 2.60 13.66 38.67
N THR A 14 2.92 12.37 38.81
CA THR A 14 4.26 11.96 39.16
C THR A 14 5.11 12.39 37.97
N ILE A 15 5.77 13.53 38.12
CA ILE A 15 6.88 13.92 37.28
C ILE A 15 7.95 12.85 37.55
N GLN A 16 7.91 11.78 36.76
CA GLN A 16 9.03 10.90 36.62
C GLN A 16 10.10 11.75 35.96
N GLU A 17 11.14 12.10 36.71
CA GLU A 17 12.36 12.71 36.19
C GLU A 17 12.97 11.76 35.14
N GLY A 18 12.40 11.77 33.94
CA GLY A 18 12.95 11.13 32.77
C GLY A 18 14.17 11.92 32.39
N SER A 19 15.35 11.31 32.57
CA SER A 19 16.57 11.77 31.93
C SER A 19 16.27 11.99 30.44
N CYS A 20 16.35 13.25 29.99
CA CYS A 20 16.06 13.62 28.62
C CYS A 20 17.05 12.88 27.70
N VAL A 21 16.54 11.91 26.93
CA VAL A 21 17.35 11.09 26.02
C VAL A 21 17.92 11.99 24.93
N LYS A 22 19.26 12.12 24.88
CA LYS A 22 19.93 12.98 23.91
C LYS A 22 20.12 12.23 22.60
N LEU A 23 19.10 12.25 21.75
CA LEU A 23 19.17 11.71 20.40
C LEU A 23 20.01 12.63 19.49
N LYS A 24 20.95 12.06 18.74
CA LYS A 24 21.75 12.79 17.73
C LYS A 24 21.28 12.39 16.34
N ARG A 25 20.92 13.36 15.50
CA ARG A 25 20.62 13.13 14.09
C ARG A 25 21.87 12.62 13.35
N ILE A 26 21.73 11.51 12.63
CA ILE A 26 22.82 10.90 11.85
C ILE A 26 22.51 10.81 10.35
N ALA A 27 21.24 10.76 9.96
CA ALA A 27 20.82 10.72 8.57
C ALA A 27 19.52 11.51 8.36
N SER A 28 19.32 12.00 7.14
CA SER A 28 18.12 12.72 6.71
C SER A 28 17.84 12.39 5.26
N GLN A 29 16.58 12.11 4.95
CA GLN A 29 16.03 11.84 3.63
C GLN A 29 14.92 12.86 3.37
N PRO A 30 15.25 14.05 2.85
CA PRO A 30 14.28 15.10 2.60
C PRO A 30 13.52 14.88 1.30
N PHE A 31 12.39 15.56 1.17
CA PHE A 31 11.66 15.78 -0.08
C PHE A 31 11.15 14.50 -0.78
N ASN A 32 10.54 13.58 -0.03
CA ASN A 32 9.90 12.39 -0.61
C ASN A 32 8.45 12.72 -1.00
N VAL A 33 8.16 12.80 -2.30
CA VAL A 33 6.79 13.01 -2.80
C VAL A 33 5.95 11.77 -2.55
N LEU A 34 4.70 11.94 -2.10
CA LEU A 34 3.76 10.87 -1.80
C LEU A 34 2.54 10.90 -2.72
N ASP A 35 2.20 9.73 -3.26
CA ASP A 35 1.04 9.51 -4.12
C ASP A 35 -0.13 8.86 -3.37
N ASP A 36 -1.33 8.90 -3.97
CA ASP A 36 -2.49 8.15 -3.47
C ASP A 36 -2.26 6.65 -3.63
N PHE A 37 -2.53 5.89 -2.58
CA PHE A 37 -2.38 4.45 -2.61
C PHE A 37 -3.45 3.81 -3.49
N TYR A 38 -3.07 3.32 -4.67
CA TYR A 38 -3.88 2.41 -5.49
C TYR A 38 -3.25 1.01 -5.62
N GLY A 39 -2.08 0.81 -5.01
CA GLY A 39 -1.29 -0.41 -5.07
C GLY A 39 0.18 -0.12 -4.82
N TYR A 40 1.00 -1.17 -4.80
CA TYR A 40 2.43 -1.06 -4.48
C TYR A 40 3.23 -0.19 -5.45
N ARG A 41 2.74 0.03 -6.68
CA ARG A 41 3.34 0.97 -7.63
C ARG A 41 3.44 2.40 -7.11
N TYR A 42 2.54 2.82 -6.22
CA TYR A 42 2.39 4.20 -5.76
C TYR A 42 2.99 4.45 -4.38
N ILE A 43 3.92 3.59 -3.93
CA ILE A 43 4.58 3.73 -2.63
C ILE A 43 5.92 4.45 -2.79
N SER A 44 6.23 5.30 -1.81
CA SER A 44 7.54 5.91 -1.66
C SER A 44 8.36 5.11 -0.65
N ILE A 45 9.51 4.58 -1.09
CA ILE A 45 10.43 3.81 -0.25
C ILE A 45 11.51 4.73 0.30
N ILE A 46 11.67 4.72 1.62
CA ILE A 46 12.74 5.44 2.31
C ILE A 46 13.58 4.42 3.07
N HIS A 47 14.91 4.55 2.99
CA HIS A 47 15.86 3.65 3.63
C HIS A 47 16.75 4.39 4.62
N PHE A 48 17.01 3.71 5.73
CA PHE A 48 18.01 4.10 6.71
C PHE A 48 18.86 2.89 7.11
N ASP A 49 20.14 3.13 7.39
CA ASP A 49 21.03 2.16 8.02
C ASP A 49 21.20 2.52 9.49
N VAL A 50 20.74 1.66 10.39
CA VAL A 50 20.85 1.86 11.84
C VAL A 50 22.21 1.33 12.32
N PRO A 51 23.06 2.17 12.92
CA PRO A 51 24.39 1.76 13.37
C PRO A 51 24.34 0.64 14.42
N GLU A 52 25.40 -0.17 14.44
CA GLU A 52 25.63 -1.11 15.51
C GLU A 52 25.72 -0.43 16.88
N TYR A 53 25.35 -1.17 17.92
CA TYR A 53 25.38 -0.73 19.32
C TYR A 53 24.41 0.40 19.70
N SER A 54 23.49 0.79 18.82
CA SER A 54 22.48 1.82 19.11
C SER A 54 21.60 1.45 20.31
N ILE A 55 21.41 2.39 21.25
CA ILE A 55 20.52 2.21 22.42
C ILE A 55 19.07 2.50 22.04
N THR A 56 18.85 3.62 21.35
CA THR A 56 17.52 4.07 20.91
C THR A 56 17.64 4.62 19.50
N ALA A 57 16.75 4.23 18.60
CA ALA A 57 16.56 4.86 17.29
C ALA A 57 15.24 5.62 17.26
N GLY A 58 15.32 6.93 17.04
CA GLY A 58 14.18 7.81 16.77
C GLY A 58 14.07 8.08 15.29
N PHE A 59 13.00 7.61 14.66
CA PHE A 59 12.65 7.92 13.28
C PHE A 59 11.67 9.09 13.27
N LYS A 60 12.12 10.26 12.86
CA LYS A 60 11.34 11.50 12.84
C LYS A 60 10.80 11.75 11.44
N PHE A 61 9.53 12.15 11.36
CA PHE A 61 8.80 12.41 10.13
C PHE A 61 8.11 13.77 10.21
N MET A 62 8.19 14.53 9.13
CA MET A 62 7.47 15.79 8.95
C MET A 62 6.84 15.77 7.57
N ILE A 63 5.54 16.02 7.48
CA ILE A 63 4.81 15.96 6.22
C ILE A 63 4.08 17.27 5.99
N LYS A 64 4.25 17.85 4.81
CA LYS A 64 3.66 19.12 4.42
C LYS A 64 3.08 19.04 3.02
N GLU A 65 2.11 19.91 2.75
CA GLU A 65 1.62 20.16 1.39
C GLU A 65 2.41 21.30 0.76
N GLU A 66 3.06 21.03 -0.37
CA GLU A 66 3.71 22.03 -1.20
C GLU A 66 2.81 22.45 -2.36
N LYS A 67 2.58 23.75 -2.49
CA LYS A 67 1.74 24.29 -3.55
C LYS A 67 2.54 24.43 -4.84
N ILE A 68 2.10 23.72 -5.88
CA ILE A 68 2.70 23.77 -7.22
C ILE A 68 1.96 24.77 -8.12
N GLY A 69 0.67 24.99 -7.87
CA GLY A 69 -0.16 25.88 -8.70
C GLY A 69 -1.59 26.07 -8.19
N GLY A 70 -2.43 26.72 -8.99
CA GLY A 70 -3.86 26.93 -8.70
C GLY A 70 -4.17 28.01 -7.65
N ILE A 71 -5.47 28.21 -7.40
CA ILE A 71 -5.99 29.25 -6.48
C ILE A 71 -6.32 28.60 -5.13
N GLY A 72 -6.01 29.29 -4.02
CA GLY A 72 -6.27 28.80 -2.66
C GLY A 72 -5.05 28.20 -1.94
N LYS A 73 -5.30 27.60 -0.78
CA LYS A 73 -4.32 26.89 0.06
C LYS A 73 -4.51 25.37 -0.06
N CYS A 74 -3.43 24.62 0.13
CA CYS A 74 -3.49 23.17 0.22
C CYS A 74 -4.07 22.75 1.58
N SER A 75 -5.04 21.84 1.56
CA SER A 75 -5.60 21.25 2.76
C SER A 75 -4.78 20.02 3.17
N PRO A 76 -4.52 19.80 4.47
CA PRO A 76 -3.87 18.59 4.94
C PRO A 76 -4.61 17.34 4.48
N ARG A 77 -3.86 16.31 4.12
CA ARG A 77 -4.31 14.98 3.69
C ARG A 77 -3.79 13.93 4.66
N ASN A 78 -4.51 12.82 4.76
CA ASN A 78 -4.07 11.68 5.57
C ASN A 78 -2.92 10.95 4.86
N VAL A 79 -1.90 10.59 5.62
CA VAL A 79 -0.74 9.82 5.17
C VAL A 79 -0.55 8.62 6.09
N SER A 80 -0.26 7.48 5.47
CA SER A 80 0.07 6.24 6.17
C SER A 80 1.52 5.87 5.91
N LEU A 81 2.22 5.51 6.97
CA LEU A 81 3.63 5.14 6.95
C LEU A 81 3.84 3.81 7.68
N TYR A 82 4.68 2.95 7.11
CA TYR A 82 5.03 1.66 7.69
C TYR A 82 6.55 1.45 7.68
N LEU A 83 7.13 1.19 8.85
CA LEU A 83 8.57 1.04 9.10
C LEU A 83 8.89 -0.41 9.50
N LYS A 84 9.85 -1.06 8.84
CA LYS A 84 10.25 -2.44 9.10
C LYS A 84 11.76 -2.64 8.94
N SER A 85 12.36 -3.48 9.79
CA SER A 85 13.78 -3.85 9.67
C SER A 85 14.00 -5.01 8.69
N GLY A 86 15.07 -4.93 7.90
CA GLY A 86 15.59 -5.99 7.05
C GLY A 86 14.74 -6.35 5.82
N SER A 87 13.61 -5.69 5.54
CA SER A 87 12.84 -5.84 4.30
C SER A 87 11.73 -4.79 4.20
N LEU A 88 11.12 -4.68 3.02
CA LEU A 88 9.89 -3.91 2.84
C LEU A 88 8.72 -4.54 3.63
N PRO A 89 7.85 -3.74 4.27
CA PRO A 89 6.64 -4.24 4.90
C PRO A 89 5.57 -4.58 3.86
N LEU A 90 5.00 -5.79 3.98
CA LEU A 90 3.80 -6.17 3.25
C LEU A 90 2.56 -5.70 4.02
N VAL A 91 1.86 -4.72 3.47
CA VAL A 91 0.65 -4.07 4.00
C VAL A 91 -0.54 -4.22 3.06
N ARG A 92 -1.76 -4.11 3.62
CA ARG A 92 -3.03 -4.11 2.90
C ARG A 92 -3.93 -2.97 3.42
N PRO A 93 -3.57 -1.70 3.17
CA PRO A 93 -4.28 -0.54 3.73
C PRO A 93 -5.72 -0.42 3.19
N ASP A 94 -5.98 -0.98 2.03
CA ASP A 94 -7.28 -1.01 1.34
C ASP A 94 -8.13 -2.24 1.69
N GLY A 95 -7.62 -3.12 2.58
CA GLY A 95 -8.30 -4.35 2.99
C GLY A 95 -8.40 -5.42 1.91
N SER A 96 -7.61 -5.31 0.83
CA SER A 96 -7.70 -6.19 -0.33
C SER A 96 -7.43 -7.67 -0.02
N ILE A 97 -8.02 -8.57 -0.79
CA ILE A 97 -7.81 -10.02 -0.67
C ILE A 97 -6.49 -10.40 -1.37
N ILE A 98 -5.79 -11.38 -0.80
CA ILE A 98 -4.64 -12.06 -1.42
C ILE A 98 -5.00 -13.55 -1.43
N GLU A 99 -4.98 -14.16 -2.60
CA GLU A 99 -5.31 -15.58 -2.80
C GLU A 99 -4.11 -16.47 -2.41
N ALA A 100 -2.90 -16.03 -2.72
CA ALA A 100 -1.69 -16.78 -2.44
C ALA A 100 -1.49 -17.09 -0.94
N LYS A 101 -1.01 -18.31 -0.64
CA LYS A 101 -0.72 -18.74 0.73
C LYS A 101 0.54 -18.07 1.27
N LEU A 102 0.36 -17.00 2.06
CA LEU A 102 1.46 -16.23 2.64
C LEU A 102 1.92 -16.73 4.01
N MET A 103 3.22 -16.59 4.29
CA MET A 103 3.79 -16.84 5.61
C MET A 103 3.34 -15.77 6.63
N LYS A 104 2.81 -16.21 7.77
CA LYS A 104 2.31 -15.33 8.84
C LYS A 104 3.38 -14.91 9.85
N GLY A 105 4.36 -15.78 10.13
CA GLY A 105 5.40 -15.58 11.16
C GLY A 105 6.53 -14.65 10.72
N ARG A 106 6.22 -13.38 10.46
CA ARG A 106 7.14 -12.38 9.88
C ARG A 106 7.60 -11.37 10.95
N ARG A 107 8.67 -10.60 10.68
CA ARG A 107 9.08 -9.52 11.59
C ARG A 107 7.97 -8.47 11.70
N LYS A 108 7.77 -7.94 12.91
CA LYS A 108 6.82 -6.86 13.15
C LYS A 108 7.29 -5.59 12.44
N TYR A 109 6.33 -4.82 11.95
CA TYR A 109 6.54 -3.46 11.45
C TYR A 109 5.78 -2.47 12.36
N TYR A 110 6.21 -1.23 12.32
CA TYR A 110 5.59 -0.10 13.02
C TYR A 110 4.75 0.69 12.02
N ALA A 111 3.55 1.10 12.41
CA ALA A 111 2.64 1.86 11.56
C ALA A 111 2.33 3.21 12.19
N LEU A 112 2.25 4.26 11.37
CA LEU A 112 1.89 5.61 11.80
C LEU A 112 0.93 6.22 10.78
N ASN A 113 -0.18 6.75 11.29
CA ASN A 113 -1.14 7.53 10.51
C ASN A 113 -1.05 8.99 10.96
N MET A 114 -0.91 9.90 10.01
CA MET A 114 -0.67 11.32 10.27
C MET A 114 -1.30 12.18 9.19
N GLN A 115 -1.27 13.51 9.39
CA GLN A 115 -1.74 14.48 8.42
C GLN A 115 -0.59 15.29 7.86
N SER A 116 -0.71 15.75 6.62
CA SER A 116 0.27 16.64 5.96
C SER A 116 0.15 18.11 6.40
N ASN A 117 0.04 18.34 7.72
CA ASN A 117 -0.15 19.66 8.33
C ASN A 117 1.17 20.33 8.78
N GLY A 118 2.31 19.66 8.62
CA GLY A 118 3.63 20.12 9.05
C GLY A 118 4.02 19.70 10.47
N ASP A 119 3.18 18.93 11.16
CA ASP A 119 3.49 18.46 12.51
C ASP A 119 4.62 17.41 12.49
N GLU A 120 5.39 17.40 13.58
CA GLU A 120 6.46 16.42 13.77
C GLU A 120 5.92 15.16 14.43
N HIS A 121 6.18 14.02 13.80
CA HIS A 121 5.88 12.70 14.36
C HIS A 121 7.16 11.89 14.51
N MET A 122 7.23 11.03 15.53
CA MET A 122 8.43 10.24 15.78
C MET A 122 8.09 8.83 16.26
N ILE A 123 8.78 7.83 15.71
CA ILE A 123 8.77 6.44 16.20
C ILE A 123 10.08 6.20 16.93
N ASN A 124 10.02 5.96 18.24
CA ASN A 124 11.18 5.59 19.04
C ASN A 124 11.23 4.08 19.25
N ILE A 125 12.38 3.49 18.95
CA ILE A 125 12.63 2.06 19.09
C ILE A 125 13.83 1.88 20.01
N ASP A 126 13.60 1.27 21.17
CA ASP A 126 14.66 0.89 22.10
C ASP A 126 15.33 -0.41 21.62
N SER A 127 16.66 -0.48 21.75
CA SER A 127 17.51 -1.57 21.26
C SER A 127 17.21 -1.96 19.80
N PRO A 128 17.27 -1.02 18.85
CA PRO A 128 16.91 -1.30 17.46
C PRO A 128 17.83 -2.36 16.87
N ILE A 129 17.27 -3.24 16.02
CA ILE A 129 18.06 -4.20 15.23
C ILE A 129 19.00 -3.38 14.32
N PRO A 130 20.33 -3.65 14.34
CA PRO A 130 21.26 -2.92 13.48
C PRO A 130 21.12 -3.31 12.00
N GLY A 131 21.52 -2.41 11.11
CA GLY A 131 21.47 -2.60 9.66
C GLY A 131 20.28 -1.90 9.00
N ASP A 132 19.79 -2.48 7.90
CA ASP A 132 18.82 -1.84 7.02
C ASP A 132 17.40 -1.74 7.62
N TRP A 133 16.83 -0.55 7.57
CA TRP A 133 15.43 -0.27 7.86
C TRP A 133 14.76 0.38 6.66
N TYR A 134 13.56 -0.11 6.35
CA TYR A 134 12.78 0.32 5.20
C TYR A 134 11.46 0.90 5.65
N ILE A 135 11.09 1.99 5.03
CA ILE A 135 9.82 2.68 5.21
C ILE A 135 9.09 2.67 3.88
N ILE A 136 7.80 2.35 3.91
CA ILE A 136 6.89 2.70 2.82
C ILE A 136 5.93 3.77 3.31
N ALA A 137 5.75 4.81 2.50
CA ALA A 137 4.83 5.90 2.78
C ALA A 137 4.01 6.25 1.54
N PHE A 138 2.76 6.64 1.77
CA PHE A 138 1.81 7.02 0.72
C PHE A 138 0.65 7.81 1.33
N ARG A 139 -0.05 8.60 0.52
CA ARG A 139 -1.32 9.20 0.95
C ARG A 139 -2.32 8.08 1.21
N SER A 140 -2.94 8.14 2.39
CA SER A 140 -3.78 7.06 2.89
C SER A 140 -4.87 6.71 1.89
N TRP A 141 -5.12 5.42 1.72
CA TRP A 141 -6.16 4.93 0.84
C TRP A 141 -7.52 5.54 1.21
N THR A 142 -8.22 6.02 0.20
CA THR A 142 -9.62 6.44 0.26
C THR A 142 -10.43 5.60 -0.72
N ASP A 143 -11.68 5.31 -0.38
CA ASP A 143 -12.56 4.56 -1.25
C ASP A 143 -12.76 5.34 -2.58
N PRO A 144 -12.34 4.79 -3.74
CA PRO A 144 -12.45 5.46 -5.03
C PRO A 144 -13.89 5.88 -5.38
N ASN A 145 -14.90 5.20 -4.84
CA ASN A 145 -16.31 5.53 -5.07
C ASN A 145 -16.77 6.80 -4.33
N SER A 146 -16.07 7.17 -3.26
CA SER A 146 -16.35 8.34 -2.42
C SER A 146 -15.62 9.61 -2.88
N ASP A 147 -14.64 9.46 -3.77
CA ASP A 147 -13.86 10.57 -4.28
C ASP A 147 -14.71 11.52 -5.13
N LYS A 148 -14.69 12.80 -4.75
CA LYS A 148 -15.30 13.88 -5.52
C LYS A 148 -14.44 14.20 -6.74
N ILE A 149 -15.06 14.30 -7.91
CA ILE A 149 -14.37 14.77 -9.10
C ILE A 149 -14.21 16.29 -8.97
N LYS A 150 -13.00 16.75 -8.61
CA LYS A 150 -12.69 18.18 -8.53
C LYS A 150 -12.35 18.71 -9.92
N GLN A 151 -12.97 19.82 -10.34
CA GLN A 151 -12.61 20.52 -11.56
C GLN A 151 -11.20 21.14 -11.42
N GLN A 152 -10.36 20.96 -12.45
CA GLN A 152 -9.02 21.51 -12.46
C GLN A 152 -9.06 23.05 -12.53
N GLY A 153 -8.18 23.72 -11.76
CA GLY A 153 -8.09 25.18 -11.70
C GLY A 153 -8.96 25.89 -10.64
N LEU A 154 -9.94 25.21 -10.04
CA LEU A 154 -10.73 25.74 -8.90
C LEU A 154 -10.09 25.52 -7.53
N GLY A 155 -9.18 24.55 -7.44
CA GLY A 155 -8.43 24.22 -6.23
C GLY A 155 -6.92 24.43 -6.38
N ALA A 156 -6.22 24.51 -5.25
CA ALA A 156 -4.76 24.49 -5.22
C ALA A 156 -4.27 23.11 -5.71
N SER A 157 -3.27 23.14 -6.60
CA SER A 157 -2.51 21.95 -6.98
C SER A 157 -1.36 21.77 -5.99
N CYS A 158 -1.29 20.60 -5.36
CA CYS A 158 -0.48 20.36 -4.18
C CYS A 158 0.23 19.01 -4.27
N ASP A 159 1.52 19.01 -3.95
CA ASP A 159 2.30 17.81 -3.68
C ASP A 159 2.36 17.58 -2.18
N THR A 160 2.16 16.33 -1.77
CA THR A 160 2.37 15.92 -0.39
C THR A 160 3.80 15.45 -0.25
N VAL A 161 4.61 16.13 0.56
CA VAL A 161 6.04 15.89 0.69
C VAL A 161 6.37 15.43 2.12
N LEU A 162 7.15 14.37 2.23
CA LEU A 162 7.63 13.78 3.48
C LEU A 162 9.14 13.98 3.64
N ASP A 163 9.52 14.62 4.74
CA ASP A 163 10.89 14.69 5.24
C ASP A 163 11.07 13.65 6.35
N ALA A 164 12.10 12.80 6.24
CA ALA A 164 12.41 11.77 7.22
C ALA A 164 13.83 11.94 7.79
N GLU A 165 14.00 11.72 9.09
CA GLU A 165 15.30 11.78 9.77
C GLU A 165 15.49 10.58 10.70
N LEU A 166 16.74 10.11 10.79
CA LEU A 166 17.16 9.12 11.77
C LEU A 166 18.01 9.78 12.86
N LEU A 167 17.56 9.63 14.11
CA LEU A 167 18.26 10.07 15.30
C LEU A 167 18.63 8.88 16.18
N ILE A 168 19.86 8.84 16.69
CA ILE A 168 20.38 7.71 17.48
C ILE A 168 20.86 8.17 18.87
N GLU A 169 20.58 7.35 19.88
CA GLU A 169 21.26 7.36 21.18
C GLU A 169 22.39 6.32 21.17
N MET A 170 23.63 6.76 21.43
CA MET A 170 24.79 5.88 21.56
C MET A 170 25.00 5.45 23.01
N PRO A 171 25.55 4.24 23.25
CA PRO A 171 25.78 3.70 24.58
C PRO A 171 26.90 4.44 25.32
N SER A 172 26.81 4.49 26.65
CA SER A 172 27.88 5.04 27.49
C SER A 172 29.11 4.13 27.53
N MET A 173 28.90 2.82 27.38
CA MET A 173 29.92 1.79 27.47
C MET A 173 29.64 0.68 26.45
N VAL A 174 30.68 0.23 25.76
CA VAL A 174 30.63 -0.91 24.82
C VAL A 174 31.75 -1.89 25.17
N SER A 175 31.48 -3.18 25.14
CA SER A 175 32.52 -4.21 25.34
C SER A 175 32.23 -5.50 24.59
N LEU A 176 33.29 -6.17 24.13
CA LEU A 176 33.22 -7.55 23.64
C LEU A 176 33.02 -8.50 24.84
N ILE A 177 32.01 -9.35 24.76
CA ILE A 177 31.72 -10.40 25.76
C ILE A 177 32.22 -11.75 25.22
N ASP A 178 32.90 -12.50 26.07
CA ASP A 178 33.27 -13.90 25.89
C ASP A 178 32.29 -14.79 26.65
N PHE A 179 31.89 -15.92 26.04
CA PHE A 179 30.87 -16.83 26.55
C PHE A 179 31.22 -17.41 27.93
N ASN A 180 32.50 -17.70 28.20
CA ASN A 180 32.92 -18.41 29.42
C ASN A 180 33.25 -17.49 30.61
N ASN A 181 33.42 -16.20 30.35
CA ASN A 181 33.89 -15.24 31.35
C ASN A 181 32.74 -14.59 32.11
N VAL A 182 33.04 -14.10 33.31
CA VAL A 182 32.10 -13.29 34.11
C VAL A 182 32.45 -11.82 33.92
N TYR A 183 31.46 -11.02 33.57
CA TYR A 183 31.63 -9.58 33.33
C TYR A 183 30.96 -8.79 34.44
N GLU A 184 31.72 -7.89 35.07
CA GLU A 184 31.19 -6.98 36.08
C GLU A 184 30.90 -5.60 35.48
N ILE A 185 29.63 -5.23 35.42
CA ILE A 185 29.15 -3.99 34.82
C ILE A 185 28.67 -3.05 35.93
N LYS A 186 29.13 -1.81 35.92
CA LYS A 186 28.70 -0.77 36.88
C LYS A 186 27.86 0.28 36.15
N LEU A 187 26.57 0.33 36.44
CA LEU A 187 25.64 1.34 35.90
C LEU A 187 25.31 2.39 36.97
N ASN A 188 25.31 3.66 36.59
CA ASN A 188 24.94 4.79 37.44
C ASN A 188 24.20 5.86 36.62
N LYS A 189 23.84 7.00 37.22
CA LYS A 189 23.10 8.07 36.52
C LYS A 189 23.86 8.70 35.33
N SER A 190 25.20 8.70 35.33
CA SER A 190 26.00 9.27 34.23
C SER A 190 26.41 8.26 33.16
N LYS A 191 26.50 6.98 33.52
CA LYS A 191 26.74 5.82 32.66
C LYS A 191 25.60 4.83 32.87
N ASN A 192 24.43 5.20 32.37
CA ASN A 192 23.18 4.47 32.57
C ASN A 192 22.97 3.35 31.53
N THR A 193 23.79 3.31 30.48
CA THR A 193 23.66 2.38 29.35
C THR A 193 24.94 1.58 29.09
N PHE A 194 24.77 0.30 28.78
CA PHE A 194 25.85 -0.61 28.41
C PHE A 194 25.40 -1.49 27.24
N VAL A 195 26.28 -1.69 26.26
CA VAL A 195 26.09 -2.67 25.19
C VAL A 195 27.27 -3.63 25.17
N GLY A 196 26.98 -4.90 25.43
CA GLY A 196 27.91 -5.98 25.19
C GLY A 196 27.60 -6.63 23.85
N TYR A 197 28.62 -7.05 23.10
CA TYR A 197 28.41 -7.85 21.89
C TYR A 197 29.22 -9.14 21.93
N ILE A 198 28.68 -10.20 21.37
CA ILE A 198 29.26 -11.55 21.39
C ILE A 198 28.92 -12.29 20.09
N PHE A 199 29.88 -13.04 19.58
CA PHE A 199 29.64 -14.01 18.52
C PHE A 199 29.30 -15.37 19.15
N MET A 200 28.10 -15.89 18.87
CA MET A 200 27.65 -17.12 19.51
C MET A 200 28.38 -18.35 18.95
N PRO A 201 28.86 -19.28 19.81
CA PRO A 201 29.39 -20.57 19.38
C PRO A 201 28.38 -21.38 18.55
N ASN A 202 28.87 -22.24 17.67
CA ASN A 202 28.03 -23.12 16.87
C ASN A 202 27.31 -24.15 17.75
N ASP A 203 26.16 -24.65 17.27
CA ASP A 203 25.43 -25.80 17.81
C ASP A 203 24.80 -25.61 19.22
N LEU A 204 24.65 -24.36 19.67
CA LEU A 204 23.94 -24.05 20.91
C LEU A 204 22.43 -24.01 20.68
N LEU A 205 21.70 -24.97 21.27
CA LEU A 205 20.23 -25.02 21.21
C LEU A 205 19.57 -23.96 22.09
N ASN A 206 20.05 -23.81 23.32
CA ASN A 206 19.52 -22.88 24.32
C ASN A 206 20.67 -22.29 25.14
N VAL A 207 20.62 -21.00 25.38
CA VAL A 207 21.60 -20.27 26.18
C VAL A 207 20.88 -19.58 27.33
N VAL A 208 21.44 -19.69 28.53
CA VAL A 208 20.97 -19.00 29.73
C VAL A 208 21.91 -17.85 30.05
N LEU A 209 21.35 -16.65 30.10
CA LEU A 209 22.00 -15.46 30.61
C LEU A 209 21.73 -15.33 32.11
N VAL A 210 22.79 -15.38 32.89
CA VAL A 210 22.77 -15.22 34.35
C VAL A 210 23.18 -13.79 34.71
N LEU A 211 22.30 -13.09 35.42
CA LEU A 211 22.52 -11.73 35.89
C LEU A 211 22.37 -11.71 37.42
N ASN A 212 23.44 -11.40 38.15
CA ASN A 212 23.36 -11.18 39.59
C ASN A 212 23.69 -9.72 39.92
N GLN A 213 22.76 -9.07 40.62
CA GLN A 213 22.82 -7.68 41.05
C GLN A 213 23.30 -7.61 42.51
N SER A 214 24.31 -6.78 42.78
CA SER A 214 24.91 -6.67 44.11
C SER A 214 24.09 -5.86 45.13
N TYR A 215 23.18 -4.96 44.71
CA TYR A 215 22.43 -4.07 45.61
C TYR A 215 20.93 -4.38 45.61
N LYS A 216 20.37 -4.67 46.81
CA LYS A 216 19.03 -5.25 47.01
C LYS A 216 17.84 -4.28 46.94
N ASN A 217 18.04 -2.96 47.09
CA ASN A 217 16.90 -2.04 47.22
C ASN A 217 16.82 -1.01 46.06
N ASN A 218 15.71 -1.09 45.32
CA ASN A 218 15.11 -0.07 44.44
C ASN A 218 15.75 0.22 43.07
N CYS A 219 16.72 -0.56 42.61
CA CYS A 219 17.26 -0.37 41.26
C CYS A 219 16.55 -1.26 40.23
N LYS A 220 16.05 -0.65 39.15
CA LYS A 220 15.39 -1.34 38.04
C LYS A 220 16.20 -1.10 36.77
N PHE A 221 16.43 -2.14 35.99
CA PHE A 221 17.10 -2.03 34.69
C PHE A 221 16.36 -2.82 33.61
N THR A 222 16.44 -2.37 32.36
CA THR A 222 16.00 -3.18 31.22
C THR A 222 17.16 -4.02 30.71
N ILE A 223 16.83 -5.22 30.26
CA ILE A 223 17.71 -6.04 29.46
C ILE A 223 17.05 -6.34 28.12
N HIS A 224 17.80 -6.08 27.06
CA HIS A 224 17.46 -6.49 25.72
C HIS A 224 18.58 -7.35 25.16
N VAL A 225 18.23 -8.47 24.54
CA VAL A 225 19.17 -9.28 23.77
C VAL A 225 18.64 -9.33 22.35
N ILE A 226 19.42 -8.77 21.43
CA ILE A 226 19.08 -8.69 20.01
C ILE A 226 20.13 -9.42 19.19
N ALA A 227 19.69 -10.06 18.12
CA ALA A 227 20.56 -10.51 17.04
C ALA A 227 20.01 -9.90 15.75
N GLN A 228 19.54 -10.73 14.82
CA GLN A 228 18.75 -10.25 13.68
C GLN A 228 17.26 -10.04 14.05
N ASP A 229 16.84 -10.40 15.27
CA ASP A 229 15.53 -10.13 15.86
C ASP A 229 15.64 -9.98 17.40
N TYR A 230 14.56 -9.55 18.07
CA TYR A 230 14.48 -9.43 19.52
C TYR A 230 14.32 -10.79 20.21
N LEU A 231 15.40 -11.27 20.82
CA LEU A 231 15.41 -12.54 21.56
C LEU A 231 14.87 -12.35 22.98
N ILE A 232 15.30 -11.29 23.66
CA ILE A 232 14.89 -10.96 25.03
C ILE A 232 14.51 -9.48 25.09
N ASP A 233 13.42 -9.21 25.80
CA ASP A 233 12.98 -7.89 26.22
C ASP A 233 12.35 -8.03 27.62
N ARG A 234 13.05 -7.57 28.66
CA ARG A 234 12.59 -7.74 30.05
C ARG A 234 13.05 -6.60 30.95
N ILE A 235 12.14 -6.14 31.80
CA ILE A 235 12.45 -5.27 32.94
C ILE A 235 12.81 -6.15 34.14
N VAL A 236 13.97 -5.90 34.74
CA VAL A 236 14.49 -6.65 35.88
C VAL A 236 14.49 -5.80 37.14
N ASN A 237 13.88 -6.34 38.19
CA ASN A 237 13.85 -5.76 39.54
C ASN A 237 14.48 -6.70 40.58
N ASP A 238 14.78 -7.95 40.20
CA ASP A 238 15.23 -9.00 41.10
C ASP A 238 16.75 -9.06 41.20
N THR A 239 17.25 -9.61 42.31
CA THR A 239 18.70 -9.74 42.56
C THR A 239 19.38 -10.77 41.68
N ASN A 240 18.72 -11.89 41.38
CA ASN A 240 19.25 -12.94 40.51
C ASN A 240 18.23 -13.23 39.42
N VAL A 241 18.64 -13.05 38.16
CA VAL A 241 17.79 -13.31 36.99
C VAL A 241 18.48 -14.30 36.08
N LEU A 242 17.70 -15.30 35.68
CA LEU A 242 18.05 -16.26 34.64
C LEU A 242 17.13 -15.99 33.45
N VAL A 243 17.72 -15.76 32.28
CA VAL A 243 16.96 -15.60 31.04
C VAL A 243 17.46 -16.60 30.02
N SER A 244 16.61 -17.55 29.63
CA SER A 244 16.90 -18.50 28.56
C SER A 244 16.42 -17.95 27.21
N PHE A 245 17.20 -18.19 26.16
CA PHE A 245 16.84 -17.87 24.79
C PHE A 245 17.56 -18.80 23.79
N LYS A 246 17.04 -18.88 22.58
CA LYS A 246 17.69 -19.60 21.47
C LYS A 246 18.64 -18.66 20.72
N PRO A 247 19.95 -18.92 20.67
CA PRO A 247 20.88 -18.06 19.95
C PRO A 247 20.76 -18.27 18.44
N TYR A 248 21.06 -17.24 17.67
CA TYR A 248 21.16 -17.31 16.22
C TYR A 248 22.53 -17.89 15.85
N SER A 249 22.55 -18.89 14.97
CA SER A 249 23.80 -19.52 14.58
C SER A 249 24.62 -18.60 13.68
N LYS A 250 25.94 -18.50 13.94
CA LYS A 250 26.89 -17.68 13.15
C LYS A 250 26.51 -16.19 13.09
N ALA A 251 25.87 -15.66 14.12
CA ALA A 251 25.43 -14.26 14.17
C ALA A 251 25.96 -13.54 15.41
N LEU A 252 26.20 -12.23 15.26
CA LEU A 252 26.47 -11.34 16.39
C LEU A 252 25.20 -11.14 17.21
N HIS A 253 25.36 -11.20 18.52
CA HIS A 253 24.33 -10.90 19.50
C HIS A 253 24.77 -9.70 20.31
N TYR A 254 23.82 -8.82 20.61
CA TYR A 254 24.04 -7.63 21.40
C TYR A 254 23.18 -7.73 22.65
N VAL A 255 23.81 -7.56 23.81
CA VAL A 255 23.16 -7.48 25.12
C VAL A 255 23.18 -6.03 25.56
N MET A 256 22.03 -5.39 25.56
CA MET A 256 21.87 -4.02 26.06
C MET A 256 21.32 -4.04 27.49
N LEU A 257 21.96 -3.28 28.38
CA LEU A 257 21.47 -2.99 29.72
C LEU A 257 21.24 -1.49 29.86
N ARG A 258 20.07 -1.10 30.39
CA ARG A 258 19.75 0.31 30.69
C ARG A 258 19.18 0.47 32.09
N LEU A 259 19.79 1.32 32.90
CA LEU A 259 19.31 1.67 34.23
C LEU A 259 18.08 2.59 34.12
N ILE A 260 16.93 2.15 34.63
CA ILE A 260 15.66 2.90 34.62
C ILE A 260 15.51 3.71 35.91
N SER A 261 15.76 3.09 37.06
CA SER A 261 15.64 3.71 38.38
C SER A 261 16.72 3.21 39.32
N GLY A 262 17.11 4.05 40.30
CA GLY A 262 18.17 3.76 41.26
C GLY A 262 19.44 4.57 41.04
N ASN A 263 20.29 4.66 42.06
CA ASN A 263 21.50 5.49 42.02
C ASN A 263 22.71 4.77 41.39
N MET A 264 22.92 3.49 41.73
CA MET A 264 24.02 2.68 41.21
C MET A 264 23.71 1.20 41.33
N THR A 265 24.05 0.42 40.30
CA THR A 265 24.00 -1.04 40.32
C THR A 265 25.29 -1.63 39.80
N LYS A 266 25.74 -2.71 40.45
CA LYS A 266 26.79 -3.60 39.94
C LYS A 266 26.11 -4.90 39.51
N ILE A 267 26.24 -5.23 38.23
CA ILE A 267 25.63 -6.39 37.60
C ILE A 267 26.76 -7.32 37.17
N SER A 268 26.74 -8.56 37.66
CA SER A 268 27.59 -9.63 37.13
C SER A 268 26.81 -10.37 36.04
N LEU A 269 27.37 -10.42 34.83
CA LEU A 269 26.79 -11.03 33.65
C LEU A 269 27.60 -12.26 33.26
N ARG A 270 26.93 -13.39 33.04
CA ARG A 270 27.54 -14.64 32.59
C ARG A 270 26.62 -15.44 31.68
N PHE A 271 27.16 -16.00 30.60
CA PHE A 271 26.45 -16.98 29.79
C PHE A 271 26.68 -18.40 30.31
N LYS A 272 25.64 -19.24 30.24
CA LYS A 272 25.71 -20.67 30.52
C LYS A 272 24.99 -21.41 29.40
N ASN A 273 25.53 -22.56 29.01
CA ASN A 273 24.80 -23.49 28.16
C ASN A 273 23.68 -24.15 28.98
N ASP A 274 22.47 -24.20 28.44
CA ASP A 274 21.37 -24.85 29.11
C ASP A 274 21.36 -26.34 28.77
N THR A 275 22.00 -27.15 29.62
CA THR A 275 22.04 -28.61 29.46
C THR A 275 20.77 -29.30 29.96
N SER A 276 19.75 -28.55 30.43
CA SER A 276 18.51 -29.14 30.94
C SER A 276 17.59 -29.69 29.84
N PHE A 277 17.82 -29.29 28.58
CA PHE A 277 17.15 -29.80 27.40
C PHE A 277 18.17 -30.44 26.44
N VAL A 278 18.69 -31.62 26.79
CA VAL A 278 19.32 -32.49 25.79
C VAL A 278 18.20 -33.11 24.95
N ASP A 279 17.80 -32.42 23.90
CA ASP A 279 16.88 -32.97 22.92
C ASP A 279 17.65 -34.08 22.18
N SER A 280 17.34 -35.35 22.46
CA SER A 280 17.99 -36.54 21.87
C SER A 280 17.75 -36.70 20.36
N THR A 281 17.17 -35.69 19.71
CA THR A 281 16.80 -35.72 18.30
C THR A 281 18.03 -35.50 17.43
N GLN A 282 18.39 -36.50 16.62
CA GLN A 282 19.52 -36.41 15.70
C GLN A 282 19.22 -35.37 14.61
N VAL A 283 19.96 -34.26 14.58
CA VAL A 283 19.78 -33.21 13.56
C VAL A 283 20.61 -33.55 12.32
N LYS A 284 19.95 -33.66 11.17
CA LYS A 284 20.60 -33.85 9.87
C LYS A 284 20.49 -32.55 9.06
N SER A 285 21.60 -31.83 8.92
CA SER A 285 21.68 -30.64 8.08
C SER A 285 21.93 -31.04 6.62
N ILE A 286 21.18 -30.44 5.70
CA ILE A 286 21.34 -30.63 4.26
C ILE A 286 21.82 -29.31 3.66
N SER A 287 22.97 -29.36 3.00
CA SER A 287 23.52 -28.20 2.31
C SER A 287 22.77 -27.93 1.00
N LEU A 288 22.39 -26.66 0.82
CA LEU A 288 21.76 -26.14 -0.39
C LEU A 288 22.74 -25.28 -1.18
N ILE A 289 22.70 -25.39 -2.51
CA ILE A 289 23.53 -24.59 -3.40
C ILE A 289 22.68 -23.49 -4.04
N ARG A 290 23.15 -22.24 -3.95
CA ARG A 290 22.53 -21.09 -4.60
C ARG A 290 22.88 -21.07 -6.09
N LYS A 291 21.86 -20.89 -6.93
CA LYS A 291 21.97 -20.54 -8.34
C LYS A 291 21.26 -19.20 -8.56
N SER A 292 22.03 -18.15 -8.81
CA SER A 292 21.48 -16.83 -9.17
C SER A 292 21.33 -16.72 -10.69
N LEU A 293 20.24 -16.12 -11.15
CA LEU A 293 19.96 -15.85 -12.56
C LEU A 293 20.09 -14.32 -12.82
N PRO A 294 20.27 -13.89 -14.09
CA PRO A 294 20.55 -12.48 -14.40
C PRO A 294 19.36 -11.53 -14.19
N GLU A 295 18.14 -12.05 -14.08
CA GLU A 295 16.94 -11.26 -13.83
C GLU A 295 16.81 -10.84 -12.35
N PHE A 296 16.18 -9.68 -12.10
CA PHE A 296 15.99 -9.17 -10.74
C PHE A 296 15.21 -10.15 -9.88
N PHE A 297 15.70 -10.39 -8.67
CA PHE A 297 15.08 -11.27 -7.67
C PHE A 297 14.99 -12.76 -8.08
N VAL A 298 15.62 -13.16 -9.18
CA VAL A 298 15.55 -14.55 -9.66
C VAL A 298 16.75 -15.36 -9.14
N PHE A 299 16.49 -16.24 -8.17
CA PHE A 299 17.47 -17.19 -7.69
C PHE A 299 16.81 -18.47 -7.15
N GLU A 300 17.56 -19.56 -7.13
CA GLU A 300 17.10 -20.85 -6.64
C GLU A 300 18.13 -21.47 -5.69
N TYR A 301 17.65 -22.14 -4.65
CA TYR A 301 18.41 -23.00 -3.77
C TYR A 301 17.93 -24.43 -3.97
N LYS A 302 18.86 -25.32 -4.35
CA LYS A 302 18.58 -26.74 -4.61
C LYS A 302 19.56 -27.62 -3.86
N HIS A 303 19.07 -28.76 -3.40
CA HIS A 303 19.93 -29.84 -2.96
C HIS A 303 20.48 -30.56 -4.21
N ARG A 304 21.80 -30.62 -4.35
CA ARG A 304 22.47 -31.12 -5.56
C ARG A 304 23.50 -32.17 -5.15
N GLY A 305 23.53 -33.30 -5.84
CA GLY A 305 24.66 -34.24 -5.79
C GLY A 305 25.86 -33.68 -6.54
N GLU A 306 27.08 -34.17 -6.27
CA GLU A 306 28.33 -33.60 -6.78
C GLU A 306 28.40 -33.44 -8.32
N ASN A 307 27.58 -34.17 -9.10
CA ASN A 307 27.65 -34.20 -10.57
C ASN A 307 26.34 -33.90 -11.35
N ASP A 308 25.20 -33.60 -10.70
CA ASP A 308 23.90 -33.58 -11.39
C ASP A 308 23.31 -32.18 -11.60
N THR A 309 22.81 -31.83 -12.79
CA THR A 309 22.21 -30.50 -13.05
C THR A 309 20.79 -30.31 -12.49
N LYS A 310 20.21 -31.37 -11.92
CA LYS A 310 18.84 -31.40 -11.36
C LYS A 310 18.85 -31.44 -9.83
N SER A 311 17.74 -31.01 -9.24
CA SER A 311 17.47 -31.15 -7.80
C SER A 311 17.42 -32.64 -7.44
N MET A 312 18.15 -33.03 -6.40
CA MET A 312 18.21 -34.40 -5.93
C MET A 312 17.32 -34.55 -4.68
N PRO A 313 16.47 -35.59 -4.63
CA PRO A 313 15.66 -35.84 -3.45
C PRO A 313 16.49 -36.38 -2.29
N PHE A 314 16.01 -36.14 -1.06
CA PHE A 314 16.67 -36.57 0.17
C PHE A 314 15.71 -37.30 1.11
N ASN A 315 16.25 -38.23 1.89
CA ASN A 315 15.48 -39.03 2.84
C ASN A 315 15.37 -38.32 4.19
N LEU A 316 14.14 -38.09 4.62
CA LEU A 316 13.78 -37.79 6.00
C LEU A 316 13.86 -39.10 6.80
N THR A 317 14.49 -39.06 7.97
CA THR A 317 14.66 -40.22 8.86
C THR A 317 13.66 -40.18 10.01
N SER A 318 13.16 -41.33 10.46
CA SER A 318 12.23 -41.43 11.60
C SER A 318 12.76 -40.80 12.90
N ASP A 319 14.06 -40.91 13.15
CA ASP A 319 14.65 -40.60 14.47
C ASP A 319 15.23 -39.17 14.55
N GLY A 320 15.17 -38.41 13.45
CA GLY A 320 15.91 -37.16 13.30
C GLY A 320 15.10 -35.99 12.74
N LEU A 321 15.58 -34.78 13.02
CA LEU A 321 15.09 -33.54 12.43
C LEU A 321 15.97 -33.21 11.22
N THR A 322 15.38 -33.04 10.04
CA THR A 322 16.12 -32.59 8.86
C THR A 322 16.03 -31.08 8.76
N VAL A 323 17.17 -30.40 8.56
CA VAL A 323 17.24 -28.93 8.50
C VAL A 323 17.91 -28.50 7.21
N LEU A 324 17.21 -27.67 6.44
CA LEU A 324 17.77 -26.94 5.30
C LEU A 324 18.11 -25.53 5.75
N ASP A 325 19.25 -24.98 5.34
CA ASP A 325 19.59 -23.58 5.56
C ASP A 325 19.97 -22.86 4.27
N PHE A 326 19.57 -21.58 4.16
CA PHE A 326 19.83 -20.73 3.00
C PHE A 326 19.89 -19.26 3.40
N GLU A 327 20.45 -18.41 2.55
CA GLU A 327 20.72 -17.00 2.88
C GLU A 327 20.01 -16.04 1.93
N ILE A 328 19.40 -15.00 2.49
CA ILE A 328 18.78 -13.91 1.72
C ILE A 328 19.67 -12.68 1.85
N ALA A 329 20.22 -12.23 0.72
CA ALA A 329 21.16 -11.12 0.67
C ALA A 329 20.47 -9.77 0.92
N ARG A 330 21.24 -8.82 1.44
CA ARG A 330 20.78 -7.46 1.69
C ARG A 330 20.53 -6.71 0.38
N VAL A 331 19.50 -5.86 0.37
CA VAL A 331 19.10 -4.95 -0.72
C VAL A 331 18.61 -5.64 -2.00
N TYR A 332 19.36 -6.60 -2.56
CA TYR A 332 19.07 -7.17 -3.88
C TYR A 332 18.05 -8.31 -3.86
N ASP A 333 17.92 -9.07 -2.77
CA ASP A 333 17.01 -10.24 -2.73
C ASP A 333 15.63 -9.90 -2.11
N ILE A 334 15.47 -8.71 -1.53
CA ILE A 334 14.30 -8.34 -0.71
C ILE A 334 13.15 -7.70 -1.50
N GLY A 335 13.34 -7.43 -2.80
CA GLY A 335 12.36 -6.75 -3.64
C GLY A 335 11.38 -7.68 -4.35
N GLY A 336 11.58 -9.01 -4.28
CA GLY A 336 10.72 -10.01 -4.91
C GLY A 336 9.95 -10.87 -3.90
N THR A 337 9.53 -12.06 -4.33
CA THR A 337 8.80 -13.05 -3.54
C THR A 337 9.56 -14.37 -3.48
N LEU A 338 9.94 -14.75 -2.26
CA LEU A 338 10.55 -16.05 -1.99
C LEU A 338 9.44 -17.10 -1.85
N THR A 339 9.59 -18.24 -2.52
CA THR A 339 8.66 -19.37 -2.49
C THR A 339 9.40 -20.60 -2.00
N VAL A 340 8.86 -21.24 -0.97
CA VAL A 340 9.34 -22.53 -0.46
C VAL A 340 8.35 -23.59 -0.91
N ASN A 341 8.84 -24.54 -1.71
CA ASN A 341 8.11 -25.68 -2.23
C ASN A 341 8.67 -26.97 -1.61
N ILE A 342 7.77 -27.84 -1.14
CA ILE A 342 8.11 -29.18 -0.69
C ILE A 342 7.16 -30.17 -1.38
N ASN A 343 7.76 -31.19 -1.98
CA ASN A 343 7.04 -32.27 -2.63
C ASN A 343 7.44 -33.63 -2.03
N MET A 344 6.47 -34.51 -1.84
CA MET A 344 6.69 -35.90 -1.45
C MET A 344 6.85 -36.76 -2.70
N LEU A 345 7.90 -37.58 -2.75
CA LEU A 345 8.09 -38.55 -3.82
C LEU A 345 7.44 -39.88 -3.44
N ASP A 346 6.75 -40.49 -4.40
CA ASP A 346 5.93 -41.70 -4.22
C ASP A 346 6.79 -42.86 -3.70
N ASP A 347 6.66 -43.16 -2.40
CA ASP A 347 7.18 -44.40 -1.83
C ASP A 347 6.07 -45.44 -1.95
N ASN A 348 6.34 -46.53 -2.66
CA ASN A 348 5.39 -47.56 -3.06
C ASN A 348 4.24 -47.74 -2.05
N LYS A 349 2.99 -47.55 -2.52
CA LYS A 349 1.71 -47.79 -1.83
C LYS A 349 1.47 -49.24 -1.38
N LYS A 350 2.50 -49.94 -0.89
CA LYS A 350 2.41 -51.29 -0.33
C LYS A 350 1.90 -51.29 1.12
N ASP A 351 2.05 -50.17 1.84
CA ASP A 351 1.52 -49.98 3.18
C ASP A 351 0.36 -48.97 3.13
N GLN A 352 -0.83 -49.33 3.64
CA GLN A 352 -2.02 -48.45 3.75
C GLN A 352 -1.85 -47.31 4.78
N LYS A 353 -0.68 -46.66 4.84
CA LYS A 353 -0.35 -45.63 5.83
C LYS A 353 -0.44 -44.25 5.19
N ASN A 354 -1.14 -43.33 5.84
CA ASN A 354 -1.15 -41.94 5.42
C ASN A 354 0.13 -41.27 5.94
N ILE A 355 0.96 -40.77 5.03
CA ILE A 355 2.23 -40.11 5.32
C ILE A 355 2.03 -38.60 5.25
N PHE A 356 2.64 -37.89 6.19
CA PHE A 356 2.55 -36.44 6.31
C PHE A 356 3.93 -35.84 6.53
N VAL A 357 4.27 -34.82 5.76
CA VAL A 357 5.50 -34.02 5.96
C VAL A 357 5.13 -32.67 6.52
N VAL A 358 5.77 -32.30 7.62
CA VAL A 358 5.61 -31.01 8.30
C VAL A 358 6.86 -30.18 8.09
N ALA A 359 6.68 -28.91 7.71
CA ALA A 359 7.76 -27.96 7.59
C ALA A 359 7.54 -26.71 8.45
N CYS A 360 8.62 -26.28 9.11
CA CYS A 360 8.69 -25.07 9.91
C CYS A 360 9.80 -24.17 9.38
N ILE A 361 9.43 -22.96 8.96
CA ILE A 361 10.32 -21.97 8.35
C ILE A 361 10.63 -20.90 9.39
N THR A 362 11.90 -20.71 9.72
CA THR A 362 12.35 -19.74 10.72
C THR A 362 13.52 -18.90 10.20
N LEU A 363 13.60 -17.66 10.68
CA LEU A 363 14.74 -16.77 10.45
C LEU A 363 15.73 -16.88 11.61
N GLY A 364 17.01 -17.11 11.29
CA GLY A 364 18.15 -17.04 12.20
C GLY A 364 18.47 -18.29 13.03
N TYR A 365 17.49 -19.16 13.25
CA TYR A 365 17.63 -20.43 13.97
C TYR A 365 16.74 -21.51 13.34
N TYR A 366 17.01 -22.79 13.58
CA TYR A 366 16.11 -23.88 13.19
C TYR A 366 15.12 -24.22 14.31
N SER A 367 13.92 -24.66 13.94
CA SER A 367 12.80 -24.93 14.86
C SER A 367 12.57 -26.42 15.01
N ASN A 368 12.45 -26.92 16.24
CA ASN A 368 12.06 -28.31 16.45
C ASN A 368 10.55 -28.48 16.22
N ILE A 369 10.13 -29.69 15.85
CA ILE A 369 8.75 -30.06 15.52
C ILE A 369 8.20 -30.98 16.61
N THR A 370 7.05 -30.61 17.17
CA THR A 370 6.38 -31.40 18.21
C THR A 370 5.96 -32.79 17.69
N ALA A 371 5.67 -33.72 18.59
CA ALA A 371 5.11 -35.02 18.22
C ALA A 371 3.74 -34.93 17.52
N GLY A 372 3.03 -33.80 17.67
CA GLY A 372 1.78 -33.48 16.98
C GLY A 372 1.94 -32.72 15.66
N GLY A 373 3.17 -32.46 15.18
CA GLY A 373 3.38 -31.77 13.90
C GLY A 373 3.26 -30.24 13.96
N SER A 374 3.48 -29.63 15.12
CA SER A 374 3.51 -28.17 15.29
C SER A 374 4.94 -27.62 15.42
N CYS A 375 5.14 -26.36 15.03
CA CYS A 375 6.43 -25.68 15.07
C CYS A 375 6.71 -25.07 16.44
N ILE A 376 7.84 -25.42 17.05
CA ILE A 376 8.29 -24.85 18.33
C ILE A 376 9.07 -23.56 18.04
N ARG A 377 8.42 -22.41 18.27
CA ARG A 377 9.04 -21.08 18.12
C ARG A 377 9.62 -20.61 19.45
N SER A 378 10.37 -19.51 19.43
CA SER A 378 11.04 -18.97 20.63
C SER A 378 10.09 -18.61 21.79
N ARG A 379 8.84 -18.20 21.53
CA ARG A 379 7.89 -17.73 22.57
C ARG A 379 6.58 -18.51 22.64
N ASN A 380 6.27 -19.31 21.62
CA ASN A 380 5.01 -20.03 21.48
C ASN A 380 5.17 -21.25 20.57
N ILE A 381 4.11 -22.05 20.48
CA ILE A 381 3.99 -23.13 19.50
C ILE A 381 2.97 -22.68 18.46
N THR A 382 3.31 -22.82 17.18
CA THR A 382 2.42 -22.50 16.06
C THR A 382 2.09 -23.76 15.28
N GLY A 383 0.99 -23.75 14.53
CA GLY A 383 0.77 -24.77 13.50
C GLY A 383 1.91 -24.79 12.48
N ALA A 384 1.96 -25.86 11.67
CA ALA A 384 2.91 -26.02 10.57
C ALA A 384 2.78 -24.89 9.54
N ASP A 385 3.91 -24.47 8.95
CA ASP A 385 3.89 -23.50 7.84
C ASP A 385 3.48 -24.20 6.54
N ILE A 386 4.09 -25.36 6.28
CA ILE A 386 3.75 -26.25 5.18
C ILE A 386 3.41 -27.62 5.74
N TYR A 387 2.37 -28.22 5.18
CA TYR A 387 1.96 -29.58 5.44
C TYR A 387 1.73 -30.25 4.09
N VAL A 388 2.31 -31.43 3.89
CA VAL A 388 2.22 -32.23 2.65
C VAL A 388 1.60 -33.57 3.00
N ASN A 389 0.47 -33.91 2.36
CA ASN A 389 -0.25 -35.17 2.50
C ASN A 389 -0.34 -35.97 1.20
N GLU A 390 -0.10 -35.31 0.07
CA GLU A 390 -0.23 -35.84 -1.27
C GLU A 390 1.09 -35.68 -2.02
N THR A 391 1.21 -36.32 -3.18
CA THR A 391 2.33 -36.13 -4.10
C THR A 391 2.25 -34.79 -4.85
N THR A 392 1.29 -33.93 -4.49
CA THR A 392 1.18 -32.57 -5.03
C THR A 392 2.11 -31.65 -4.24
N PRO A 393 2.80 -30.73 -4.93
CA PRO A 393 3.71 -29.81 -4.27
C PRO A 393 2.93 -28.83 -3.38
N ALA A 394 3.42 -28.61 -2.16
CA ALA A 394 2.87 -27.63 -1.25
C ALA A 394 3.76 -26.39 -1.19
N PHE A 395 3.15 -25.22 -1.34
CA PHE A 395 3.83 -23.95 -1.43
C PHE A 395 3.53 -23.04 -0.23
N ILE A 396 4.49 -22.17 0.08
CA ILE A 396 4.26 -20.98 0.88
C ILE A 396 5.10 -19.83 0.31
N HIS A 397 4.51 -18.65 0.28
CA HIS A 397 5.13 -17.47 -0.30
C HIS A 397 5.48 -16.46 0.79
N ILE A 398 6.61 -15.81 0.58
CA ILE A 398 7.23 -14.84 1.48
C ILE A 398 7.56 -13.59 0.63
N PRO A 399 6.57 -12.72 0.37
CA PRO A 399 6.79 -11.48 -0.35
C PRO A 399 7.70 -10.55 0.45
N PHE A 400 8.65 -9.93 -0.23
CA PHE A 400 9.69 -9.07 0.35
C PHE A 400 10.43 -9.77 1.52
N PRO A 401 11.16 -10.87 1.27
CA PRO A 401 11.77 -11.69 2.34
C PRO A 401 12.71 -10.86 3.23
N GLU A 402 12.71 -11.11 4.55
CA GLU A 402 13.71 -10.49 5.43
C GLU A 402 15.11 -11.00 5.09
N THR A 403 16.10 -10.10 5.17
CA THR A 403 17.51 -10.46 5.03
C THR A 403 17.99 -11.34 6.18
N GLY A 404 18.95 -12.21 5.87
CA GLY A 404 19.58 -13.09 6.84
C GLY A 404 19.48 -14.56 6.47
N ARG A 405 19.85 -15.42 7.42
CA ARG A 405 19.87 -16.87 7.22
C ARG A 405 18.55 -17.48 7.64
N TRP A 406 17.91 -18.20 6.73
CA TRP A 406 16.64 -18.88 6.93
C TRP A 406 16.86 -20.38 7.08
N TYR A 407 15.96 -21.03 7.81
CA TYR A 407 15.98 -22.45 8.07
C TYR A 407 14.62 -23.06 7.74
N VAL A 408 14.61 -24.22 7.08
CA VAL A 408 13.44 -25.08 6.90
C VAL A 408 13.67 -26.36 7.68
N SER A 409 12.93 -26.54 8.76
CA SER A 409 12.98 -27.74 9.58
C SER A 409 11.88 -28.71 9.14
N LEU A 410 12.23 -29.96 8.87
CA LEU A 410 11.39 -30.96 8.24
C LEU A 410 11.30 -32.22 9.11
N LYS A 411 10.08 -32.74 9.26
CA LYS A 411 9.81 -34.03 9.92
C LYS A 411 8.61 -34.71 9.30
N SER A 412 8.67 -36.03 9.18
CA SER A 412 7.62 -36.86 8.58
C SER A 412 6.94 -37.74 9.62
N PHE A 413 5.63 -37.94 9.44
CA PHE A 413 4.77 -38.70 10.33
C PHE A 413 3.89 -39.65 9.52
N CYS A 414 3.76 -40.88 9.99
CA CYS A 414 2.86 -41.89 9.46
C CYS A 414 1.70 -42.09 10.44
N VAL A 415 0.49 -42.18 9.91
CA VAL A 415 -0.75 -42.44 10.68
C VAL A 415 -1.35 -43.77 10.26
N ASP A 416 -1.45 -44.67 11.23
CA ASP A 416 -2.07 -45.98 11.07
C ASP A 416 -3.59 -45.88 11.39
N GLY A 417 -4.46 -46.09 10.39
CA GLY A 417 -5.92 -46.20 10.59
C GLY A 417 -6.69 -44.89 10.82
N LYS A 418 -7.90 -44.97 11.41
CA LYS A 418 -8.74 -43.79 11.70
C LYS A 418 -8.23 -43.07 12.94
N CYS A 419 -7.40 -42.05 12.74
CA CYS A 419 -6.96 -41.18 13.82
C CYS A 419 -7.74 -39.86 13.88
N ASN A 420 -8.41 -39.61 15.01
CA ASN A 420 -9.16 -38.38 15.21
C ASN A 420 -8.23 -37.18 15.50
N CYS A 421 -7.19 -37.33 16.32
CA CYS A 421 -6.27 -36.21 16.61
C CYS A 421 -5.48 -35.75 15.39
N ALA A 422 -5.16 -36.65 14.46
CA ALA A 422 -4.46 -36.28 13.23
C ALA A 422 -5.26 -35.26 12.41
N LYS A 423 -6.59 -35.40 12.31
CA LYS A 423 -7.41 -34.43 11.57
C LYS A 423 -7.34 -33.02 12.16
N ASP A 424 -7.38 -32.92 13.49
CA ASP A 424 -7.34 -31.64 14.18
C ASP A 424 -5.95 -31.01 14.10
N CYS A 425 -4.90 -31.81 14.33
CA CYS A 425 -3.49 -31.37 14.33
C CYS A 425 -3.00 -30.94 12.95
N LEU A 426 -3.55 -31.50 11.87
CA LEU A 426 -3.11 -31.25 10.49
C LEU A 426 -3.90 -30.13 9.79
N ASN A 427 -4.91 -29.55 10.46
CA ASN A 427 -5.66 -28.37 9.99
C ASN A 427 -4.99 -27.04 10.36
N GLY A 428 -3.67 -27.02 10.59
CA GLY A 428 -2.92 -25.82 10.95
C GLY A 428 -3.20 -25.29 12.36
N THR A 429 -3.82 -26.12 13.22
CA THR A 429 -4.05 -25.79 14.64
C THR A 429 -2.83 -26.15 15.50
N ILE A 430 -2.76 -25.59 16.71
CA ILE A 430 -1.66 -25.87 17.63
C ILE A 430 -1.85 -27.26 18.24
N CYS A 431 -0.92 -28.18 17.95
CA CYS A 431 -0.96 -29.56 18.42
C CYS A 431 0.40 -30.00 19.00
N LYS A 432 0.43 -30.25 20.31
CA LYS A 432 1.66 -30.65 21.02
C LYS A 432 1.97 -32.14 20.85
N GLU A 433 0.96 -32.99 20.91
CA GLU A 433 1.15 -34.44 20.87
C GLU A 433 -0.07 -35.12 20.25
N CYS A 434 0.16 -36.12 19.41
CA CYS A 434 -0.89 -36.96 18.86
C CYS A 434 -0.39 -38.42 18.84
N LYS A 435 -0.99 -39.25 19.70
CA LYS A 435 -0.50 -40.62 20.01
C LYS A 435 -0.47 -41.57 18.81
N CYS A 436 -1.25 -41.28 17.77
CA CYS A 436 -1.33 -42.09 16.55
C CYS A 436 -0.35 -41.65 15.45
N MET A 437 0.31 -40.50 15.61
CA MET A 437 1.29 -39.98 14.66
C MET A 437 2.66 -40.51 15.06
N LYS A 438 3.21 -41.40 14.26
CA LYS A 438 4.55 -41.97 14.50
C LYS A 438 5.53 -41.41 13.48
N PRO A 439 6.73 -40.98 13.89
CA PRO A 439 7.77 -40.60 12.94
C PRO A 439 8.09 -41.75 11.98
N CYS A 440 8.28 -41.44 10.70
CA CYS A 440 8.64 -42.43 9.68
C CYS A 440 9.53 -41.83 8.61
N SER A 441 10.24 -42.68 7.86
CA SER A 441 11.13 -42.23 6.80
C SER A 441 10.37 -42.03 5.49
N VAL A 442 10.66 -40.93 4.80
CA VAL A 442 10.07 -40.62 3.49
C VAL A 442 11.06 -39.83 2.65
N GLN A 443 11.00 -40.02 1.34
CA GLN A 443 11.80 -39.27 0.40
C GLN A 443 11.07 -37.99 -0.03
N VAL A 444 11.75 -36.85 0.07
CA VAL A 444 11.18 -35.55 -0.29
C VAL A 444 12.10 -34.80 -1.24
N GLU A 445 11.49 -33.96 -2.06
CA GLU A 445 12.17 -32.96 -2.85
C GLU A 445 11.76 -31.57 -2.36
N SER A 446 12.73 -30.67 -2.17
CA SER A 446 12.47 -29.29 -1.79
C SER A 446 13.10 -28.33 -2.79
N SER A 447 12.35 -27.29 -3.17
CA SER A 447 12.86 -26.19 -3.98
C SER A 447 12.57 -24.88 -3.27
N ILE A 448 13.60 -24.05 -3.11
CA ILE A 448 13.47 -22.71 -2.52
C ILE A 448 13.88 -21.73 -3.61
N SER A 449 12.95 -20.95 -4.12
CA SER A 449 13.18 -20.07 -5.27
C SER A 449 12.60 -18.71 -5.02
N SER A 450 13.25 -17.68 -5.52
CA SER A 450 12.74 -16.31 -5.54
C SER A 450 12.42 -15.89 -6.97
N LEU A 451 11.29 -15.19 -7.12
CA LEU A 451 10.81 -14.61 -8.36
C LEU A 451 10.23 -13.22 -8.09
N PRO A 452 10.06 -12.34 -9.09
CA PRO A 452 9.60 -10.97 -8.86
C PRO A 452 8.21 -10.87 -8.18
N CYS A 453 7.21 -11.58 -8.70
CA CYS A 453 5.88 -11.69 -8.07
C CYS A 453 5.65 -13.12 -7.56
N ILE A 454 4.46 -13.40 -7.03
CA ILE A 454 4.09 -14.75 -6.59
C ILE A 454 4.25 -15.70 -7.79
N GLU A 455 5.19 -16.64 -7.66
CA GLU A 455 5.53 -17.59 -8.72
C GLU A 455 5.84 -16.92 -10.09
N GLY A 456 6.33 -15.68 -10.07
CA GLY A 456 6.69 -14.93 -11.27
C GLY A 456 5.52 -14.36 -12.08
N HIS A 457 4.28 -14.52 -11.61
CA HIS A 457 3.10 -14.01 -12.27
C HIS A 457 2.16 -13.29 -11.29
N CYS A 458 1.08 -12.75 -11.83
CA CYS A 458 -0.07 -12.26 -11.08
C CYS A 458 -1.27 -13.12 -11.51
N ASN A 459 -2.41 -13.00 -10.84
CA ASN A 459 -3.63 -13.62 -11.33
C ASN A 459 -3.95 -13.14 -12.77
N SER A 460 -4.90 -13.79 -13.44
CA SER A 460 -5.26 -13.55 -14.85
C SER A 460 -5.55 -12.10 -15.21
N HIS A 461 -5.86 -11.27 -14.21
CA HIS A 461 -6.20 -9.86 -14.32
C HIS A 461 -5.03 -8.94 -13.92
N GLY A 462 -3.78 -9.38 -14.07
CA GLY A 462 -2.62 -8.56 -13.74
C GLY A 462 -1.34 -8.96 -14.44
N LYS A 463 -0.37 -8.03 -14.42
CA LYS A 463 0.99 -8.23 -14.94
C LYS A 463 2.02 -7.96 -13.87
N CYS A 464 3.02 -8.83 -13.75
CA CYS A 464 4.12 -8.62 -12.84
C CYS A 464 5.07 -7.57 -13.42
N MET A 465 5.36 -6.52 -12.65
CA MET A 465 6.18 -5.39 -13.09
C MET A 465 7.26 -5.07 -12.06
N HIS A 466 8.37 -4.50 -12.53
CA HIS A 466 9.42 -3.93 -11.70
C HIS A 466 9.22 -2.42 -11.55
N TYR A 467 9.34 -1.95 -10.32
CA TYR A 467 9.23 -0.54 -9.96
C TYR A 467 10.51 -0.08 -9.27
N MET A 468 10.79 1.21 -9.34
CA MET A 468 11.92 1.84 -8.68
C MET A 468 11.42 3.01 -7.84
N SER A 469 11.78 3.01 -6.56
CA SER A 469 11.40 4.07 -5.60
C SER A 469 12.54 4.27 -4.61
N GLY A 470 12.96 5.53 -4.40
CA GLY A 470 14.06 5.85 -3.48
C GLY A 470 15.40 5.16 -3.80
N GLY A 471 15.64 4.78 -5.06
CA GLY A 471 16.82 4.01 -5.47
C GLY A 471 16.73 2.49 -5.25
N PHE A 472 15.60 1.99 -4.74
CA PHE A 472 15.34 0.56 -4.56
C PHE A 472 14.45 0.03 -5.67
N VAL A 473 14.83 -1.13 -6.20
CA VAL A 473 13.99 -1.89 -7.12
C VAL A 473 13.16 -2.88 -6.32
N PHE A 474 11.88 -3.00 -6.66
CA PHE A 474 10.98 -4.01 -6.14
C PHE A 474 9.99 -4.41 -7.22
N SER A 475 9.31 -5.52 -7.02
CA SER A 475 8.28 -6.00 -7.95
C SER A 475 6.92 -6.10 -7.29
N ALA A 476 5.89 -5.80 -8.08
CA ALA A 476 4.51 -5.89 -7.67
C ALA A 476 3.60 -6.03 -8.88
N CYS A 477 2.38 -6.49 -8.65
CA CYS A 477 1.39 -6.64 -9.70
C CYS A 477 0.79 -5.29 -10.13
N TYR A 478 0.64 -5.12 -11.44
CA TYR A 478 -0.23 -4.13 -12.05
C TYR A 478 -1.55 -4.79 -12.41
N CYS A 479 -2.61 -4.44 -11.69
CA CYS A 479 -3.94 -5.03 -11.90
C CYS A 479 -4.73 -4.27 -12.97
N THR A 480 -5.50 -5.01 -13.76
CA THR A 480 -6.39 -4.51 -14.82
C THR A 480 -7.85 -4.69 -14.44
N GLU A 481 -8.78 -4.06 -15.19
CA GLU A 481 -10.23 -4.30 -15.06
C GLU A 481 -10.82 -4.01 -13.67
N GLY A 482 -10.18 -3.15 -12.87
CA GLY A 482 -10.65 -2.80 -11.52
C GLY A 482 -10.29 -3.82 -10.43
N TYR A 483 -9.57 -4.90 -10.77
CA TYR A 483 -9.00 -5.81 -9.78
C TYR A 483 -7.95 -5.10 -8.92
N ARG A 484 -7.79 -5.58 -7.68
CA ARG A 484 -6.84 -5.03 -6.71
C ARG A 484 -6.19 -6.10 -5.86
N GLY A 485 -5.33 -5.67 -4.93
CA GLY A 485 -4.56 -6.55 -4.06
C GLY A 485 -3.14 -6.78 -4.56
N PHE A 486 -2.37 -7.53 -3.77
CA PHE A 486 -0.96 -7.77 -4.06
C PHE A 486 -0.75 -8.68 -5.28
N ASP A 487 -1.68 -9.63 -5.49
CA ASP A 487 -1.70 -10.62 -6.57
C ASP A 487 -2.83 -10.41 -7.59
N CYS A 488 -3.59 -9.31 -7.48
CA CYS A 488 -4.77 -9.01 -8.32
C CYS A 488 -5.92 -10.02 -8.18
N ALA A 489 -6.13 -10.59 -7.00
CA ALA A 489 -7.22 -11.52 -6.73
C ALA A 489 -8.55 -10.84 -6.35
N ASP A 490 -8.53 -9.60 -5.88
CA ASP A 490 -9.71 -8.96 -5.30
C ASP A 490 -10.55 -8.26 -6.38
N ASP A 491 -11.80 -8.70 -6.51
CA ASP A 491 -12.78 -8.27 -7.51
C ASP A 491 -13.86 -7.30 -6.97
N THR A 492 -13.71 -6.80 -5.73
CA THR A 492 -14.74 -6.00 -5.03
C THR A 492 -15.23 -4.78 -5.84
N TYR A 493 -14.36 -4.17 -6.65
CA TYR A 493 -14.66 -2.97 -7.45
C TYR A 493 -14.85 -3.26 -8.95
N VAL A 494 -14.75 -4.53 -9.35
CA VAL A 494 -14.97 -4.94 -10.74
C VAL A 494 -16.44 -4.73 -11.06
N LEU A 495 -16.70 -3.89 -12.07
CA LEU A 495 -18.06 -3.61 -12.50
C LEU A 495 -18.61 -4.81 -13.26
N GLY A 496 -19.80 -5.27 -12.88
CA GLY A 496 -20.48 -6.31 -13.62
C GLY A 496 -20.83 -5.84 -15.03
N ASN A 497 -20.88 -6.77 -16.00
CA ASN A 497 -21.22 -6.46 -17.41
C ASN A 497 -22.52 -5.65 -17.56
N LYS A 498 -23.51 -5.86 -16.68
CA LYS A 498 -24.78 -5.11 -16.68
C LYS A 498 -24.58 -3.65 -16.29
N ASP A 499 -23.72 -3.39 -15.31
CA ASP A 499 -23.46 -2.04 -14.82
C ASP A 499 -22.64 -1.24 -15.84
N ILE A 500 -21.66 -1.87 -16.48
CA ILE A 500 -20.91 -1.28 -17.60
C ILE A 500 -21.87 -0.89 -18.72
N LEU A 501 -22.78 -1.81 -19.11
CA LEU A 501 -23.75 -1.55 -20.15
C LEU A 501 -24.72 -0.41 -19.80
N ILE A 502 -25.23 -0.36 -18.57
CA ILE A 502 -26.11 0.73 -18.11
C ILE A 502 -25.39 2.08 -18.17
N ARG A 503 -24.14 2.14 -17.69
CA ARG A 503 -23.33 3.36 -17.71
C ARG A 503 -23.08 3.83 -19.13
N LEU A 504 -22.65 2.93 -20.00
CA LEU A 504 -22.42 3.18 -21.42
C LEU A 504 -23.68 3.70 -22.12
N LEU A 505 -24.82 3.03 -21.93
CA LEU A 505 -26.09 3.43 -22.53
C LEU A 505 -26.57 4.79 -22.00
N MET A 506 -26.46 5.08 -20.70
CA MET A 506 -26.85 6.39 -20.17
C MET A 506 -26.03 7.53 -20.78
N LEU A 507 -24.71 7.41 -20.79
CA LEU A 507 -23.80 8.45 -21.28
C LEU A 507 -23.93 8.66 -22.79
N THR A 508 -24.18 7.59 -23.57
CA THR A 508 -24.35 7.69 -25.02
C THR A 508 -25.75 8.15 -25.43
N ILE A 509 -26.82 7.58 -24.86
CA ILE A 509 -28.21 7.91 -25.23
C ILE A 509 -28.59 9.34 -24.81
N SER A 510 -28.06 9.83 -23.68
CA SER A 510 -28.35 11.20 -23.21
C SER A 510 -27.97 12.28 -24.23
N ASN A 511 -26.92 12.04 -25.02
CA ASN A 511 -26.49 12.94 -26.09
C ASN A 511 -27.47 13.03 -27.26
N LEU A 512 -28.37 12.05 -27.46
CA LEU A 512 -29.44 12.14 -28.46
C LEU A 512 -30.45 13.25 -28.18
N ALA A 513 -30.46 13.82 -26.96
CA ALA A 513 -31.25 15.01 -26.65
C ALA A 513 -30.94 16.19 -27.59
N PHE A 514 -29.74 16.26 -28.16
CA PHE A 514 -29.36 17.29 -29.14
C PHE A 514 -30.13 17.20 -30.47
N ILE A 515 -30.78 16.07 -30.79
CA ILE A 515 -31.63 15.95 -31.99
C ILE A 515 -32.70 17.04 -32.03
N GLY A 516 -33.32 17.37 -30.89
CA GLY A 516 -34.31 18.45 -30.81
C GLY A 516 -33.70 19.82 -31.10
N SER A 517 -32.48 20.08 -30.62
CA SER A 517 -31.76 21.33 -30.84
C SER A 517 -31.34 21.49 -32.29
N ILE A 518 -30.89 20.40 -32.93
CA ILE A 518 -30.55 20.34 -34.36
C ILE A 518 -31.79 20.63 -35.21
N TYR A 519 -32.89 19.90 -34.96
CA TYR A 519 -34.14 20.08 -35.68
C TYR A 519 -34.65 21.53 -35.60
N LEU A 520 -34.62 22.10 -34.39
CA LEU A 520 -35.08 23.45 -34.13
C LEU A 520 -34.16 24.52 -34.76
N ALA A 521 -32.84 24.29 -34.80
CA ALA A 521 -31.88 25.17 -35.47
C ALA A 521 -32.13 25.19 -36.99
N ILE A 522 -32.34 24.02 -37.61
CA ILE A 522 -32.67 23.92 -39.05
C ILE A 522 -33.99 24.63 -39.34
N CYS A 523 -35.05 24.37 -38.57
CA CYS A 523 -36.35 25.01 -38.73
C CYS A 523 -36.31 26.55 -38.61
N ARG A 524 -35.28 27.09 -37.95
CA ARG A 524 -35.09 28.53 -37.73
C ARG A 524 -34.01 29.13 -38.62
N GLU A 525 -33.49 28.37 -39.58
CA GLU A 525 -32.45 28.78 -40.53
C GLU A 525 -31.11 29.19 -39.85
N TYR A 526 -30.73 28.47 -38.79
CA TYR A 526 -29.44 28.57 -38.10
C TYR A 526 -28.55 27.39 -38.49
N PHE A 527 -28.06 27.37 -39.74
CA PHE A 527 -27.34 26.23 -40.30
C PHE A 527 -25.96 26.00 -39.65
N THR A 528 -25.24 27.07 -39.31
CA THR A 528 -23.93 26.96 -38.64
C THR A 528 -24.07 26.30 -37.28
N GLU A 529 -25.07 26.74 -36.51
CA GLU A 529 -25.38 26.21 -35.19
C GLU A 529 -25.85 24.75 -35.29
N ALA A 530 -26.66 24.40 -36.29
CA ALA A 530 -27.09 23.03 -36.52
C ALA A 530 -25.92 22.06 -36.78
N ILE A 531 -24.91 22.48 -37.54
CA ILE A 531 -23.69 21.69 -37.78
C ILE A 531 -22.94 21.49 -36.47
N VAL A 532 -22.75 22.54 -35.67
CA VAL A 532 -22.06 22.46 -34.38
C VAL A 532 -22.81 21.53 -33.41
N TYR A 533 -24.14 21.64 -33.28
CA TYR A 533 -24.92 20.74 -32.42
C TYR A 533 -24.85 19.28 -32.88
N THR A 534 -24.80 19.05 -34.20
CA THR A 534 -24.59 17.71 -34.75
C THR A 534 -23.20 17.18 -34.39
N ALA A 535 -22.17 18.02 -34.47
CA ALA A 535 -20.81 17.64 -34.09
C ALA A 535 -20.71 17.30 -32.60
N VAL A 536 -21.30 18.10 -31.70
CA VAL A 536 -21.37 17.79 -30.25
C VAL A 536 -21.98 16.41 -30.03
N MET A 537 -23.16 16.16 -30.61
CA MET A 537 -23.87 14.90 -30.43
C MET A 537 -23.01 13.71 -30.86
N LEU A 538 -22.43 13.75 -32.06
CA LEU A 538 -21.65 12.63 -32.60
C LEU A 538 -20.36 12.40 -31.82
N PHE A 539 -19.55 13.44 -31.61
CA PHE A 539 -18.26 13.28 -30.93
C PHE A 539 -18.43 12.93 -29.45
N SER A 540 -19.47 13.43 -28.79
CA SER A 540 -19.76 13.04 -27.40
C SER A 540 -20.19 11.58 -27.28
N ILE A 541 -21.07 11.11 -28.19
CA ILE A 541 -21.46 9.68 -28.24
C ILE A 541 -20.22 8.79 -28.43
N PHE A 542 -19.36 9.10 -29.41
CA PHE A 542 -18.18 8.28 -29.67
C PHE A 542 -17.13 8.36 -28.57
N TYR A 543 -16.99 9.51 -27.93
CA TYR A 543 -16.10 9.67 -26.78
C TYR A 543 -16.55 8.78 -25.61
N HIS A 544 -17.82 8.89 -25.18
CA HIS A 544 -18.35 8.10 -24.07
C HIS A 544 -18.43 6.60 -24.40
N ALA A 545 -18.66 6.26 -25.68
CA ALA A 545 -18.61 4.87 -26.14
C ALA A 545 -17.20 4.27 -26.12
N CYS A 546 -16.17 5.09 -26.33
CA CYS A 546 -14.77 4.67 -26.26
C CYS A 546 -14.27 4.61 -24.81
N GLU A 547 -14.64 5.57 -23.95
CA GLU A 547 -14.15 5.65 -22.56
C GLU A 547 -14.85 4.64 -21.63
N THR A 548 -16.19 4.55 -21.69
CA THR A 548 -16.98 3.81 -20.68
C THR A 548 -17.09 2.32 -20.99
N GLY A 549 -16.84 1.91 -22.23
CA GLY A 549 -17.00 0.52 -22.66
C GLY A 549 -15.97 -0.45 -22.07
N GLU A 550 -14.94 0.05 -21.38
CA GLU A 550 -13.77 -0.73 -20.91
C GLU A 550 -13.24 -1.66 -22.02
N GLU A 551 -12.58 -2.78 -21.72
CA GLU A 551 -12.07 -3.68 -22.78
C GLU A 551 -13.19 -4.45 -23.51
N VAL A 552 -14.41 -4.51 -22.95
CA VAL A 552 -15.49 -5.40 -23.45
C VAL A 552 -16.39 -4.73 -24.50
N TYR A 553 -16.76 -3.48 -24.29
CA TYR A 553 -17.72 -2.75 -25.12
C TYR A 553 -17.16 -1.44 -25.71
N SER A 554 -15.87 -1.14 -25.55
CA SER A 554 -15.29 0.11 -26.07
C SER A 554 -15.29 0.13 -27.59
N ILE A 555 -15.82 1.22 -28.15
CA ILE A 555 -15.82 1.47 -29.60
C ILE A 555 -15.11 2.79 -29.86
N CYS A 556 -13.82 2.71 -30.22
CA CYS A 556 -12.97 3.86 -30.46
C CYS A 556 -12.72 4.06 -31.97
N ILE A 557 -13.36 5.06 -32.59
CA ILE A 557 -13.14 5.41 -34.02
C ILE A 557 -11.77 6.07 -34.24
N MET A 558 -11.25 6.73 -33.22
CA MET A 558 -9.93 7.37 -33.20
C MET A 558 -9.33 7.28 -31.79
N ARG A 559 -8.11 7.80 -31.60
CA ARG A 559 -7.45 7.80 -30.28
C ARG A 559 -8.29 8.54 -29.24
N LEU A 560 -8.35 8.01 -28.01
CA LEU A 560 -9.15 8.56 -26.91
C LEU A 560 -8.85 10.06 -26.67
N SER A 561 -7.57 10.45 -26.75
CA SER A 561 -7.16 11.85 -26.55
C SER A 561 -7.79 12.81 -27.57
N VAL A 562 -8.01 12.35 -28.82
CA VAL A 562 -8.61 13.13 -29.91
C VAL A 562 -10.13 13.18 -29.75
N LEU A 563 -10.77 12.05 -29.42
CA LEU A 563 -12.21 12.03 -29.10
C LEU A 563 -12.52 12.97 -27.93
N GLN A 564 -11.70 12.94 -26.89
CA GLN A 564 -11.84 13.80 -25.73
C GLN A 564 -11.66 15.29 -26.10
N PHE A 565 -10.70 15.62 -26.98
CA PHE A 565 -10.59 16.98 -27.51
C PHE A 565 -11.85 17.40 -28.26
N CYS A 566 -12.33 16.56 -29.19
CA CYS A 566 -13.51 16.86 -29.99
C CYS A 566 -14.78 17.03 -29.15
N ASP A 567 -14.98 16.22 -28.10
CA ASP A 567 -16.13 16.36 -27.20
C ASP A 567 -16.12 17.72 -26.48
N PHE A 568 -15.04 18.02 -25.76
CA PHE A 568 -14.92 19.28 -24.99
C PHE A 568 -14.97 20.53 -25.90
N PHE A 569 -14.23 20.52 -27.01
CA PHE A 569 -14.19 21.64 -27.95
C PHE A 569 -15.57 21.92 -28.55
N ASN A 570 -16.25 20.90 -29.07
CA ASN A 570 -17.56 21.10 -29.69
C ASN A 570 -18.60 21.51 -28.66
N ALA A 571 -18.55 20.97 -27.43
CA ALA A 571 -19.45 21.37 -26.35
C ALA A 571 -19.30 22.86 -26.04
N LEU A 572 -18.08 23.37 -25.89
CA LEU A 572 -17.81 24.79 -25.67
C LEU A 572 -18.20 25.66 -26.86
N LEU A 573 -17.89 25.20 -28.08
CA LEU A 573 -18.27 25.87 -29.31
C LEU A 573 -19.78 26.00 -29.43
N SER A 574 -20.55 24.98 -29.01
CA SER A 574 -22.02 25.00 -29.04
C SER A 574 -22.60 26.10 -28.14
N ILE A 575 -22.03 26.28 -26.94
CA ILE A 575 -22.42 27.35 -26.02
C ILE A 575 -22.08 28.71 -26.66
N TRP A 576 -20.88 28.84 -27.25
CA TRP A 576 -20.43 30.07 -27.89
C TRP A 576 -21.31 30.48 -29.08
N VAL A 577 -21.55 29.58 -30.03
CA VAL A 577 -22.37 29.90 -31.21
C VAL A 577 -23.82 30.22 -30.83
N THR A 578 -24.36 29.58 -29.77
CA THR A 578 -25.67 29.92 -29.21
C THR A 578 -25.70 31.36 -28.68
N LEU A 579 -24.69 31.76 -27.90
CA LEU A 579 -24.59 33.12 -27.35
C LEU A 579 -24.41 34.17 -28.46
N VAL A 580 -23.59 33.88 -29.49
CA VAL A 580 -23.43 34.78 -30.64
C VAL A 580 -24.74 34.90 -31.44
N ALA A 581 -25.47 33.80 -31.63
CA ALA A 581 -26.79 33.82 -32.27
C ALA A 581 -27.81 34.64 -31.47
N MET A 582 -27.78 34.56 -30.13
CA MET A 582 -28.61 35.38 -29.23
C MET A 582 -28.25 36.86 -29.28
N ALA A 583 -26.99 37.21 -29.52
CA ALA A 583 -26.59 38.61 -29.68
C ALA A 583 -27.21 39.23 -30.95
N SER A 584 -27.63 38.42 -31.93
CA SER A 584 -28.35 38.87 -33.14
C SER A 584 -27.65 40.01 -33.87
N PHE A 585 -26.33 39.90 -34.04
CA PHE A 585 -25.59 40.82 -34.89
C PHE A 585 -25.95 40.60 -36.37
N GLY A 586 -25.63 41.58 -37.21
CA GLY A 586 -25.72 41.41 -38.66
C GLY A 586 -24.82 40.26 -39.14
N PRO A 587 -25.10 39.65 -40.30
CA PRO A 587 -24.45 38.40 -40.75
C PRO A 587 -22.92 38.48 -40.79
N LYS A 588 -22.35 39.63 -41.15
CA LYS A 588 -20.90 39.86 -41.18
C LYS A 588 -20.24 39.76 -39.79
N LEU A 589 -20.85 40.40 -38.79
CA LEU A 589 -20.31 40.41 -37.42
C LEU A 589 -20.53 39.07 -36.73
N THR A 590 -21.68 38.43 -36.96
CA THR A 590 -21.97 37.08 -36.47
C THR A 590 -20.90 36.09 -36.96
N ALA A 591 -20.59 36.09 -38.26
CA ALA A 591 -19.54 35.23 -38.83
C ALA A 591 -18.16 35.52 -38.22
N PHE A 592 -17.81 36.80 -38.05
CA PHE A 592 -16.54 37.21 -37.43
C PHE A 592 -16.39 36.65 -36.01
N PHE A 593 -17.40 36.82 -35.15
CA PHE A 593 -17.36 36.32 -33.77
C PHE A 593 -17.42 34.79 -33.70
N GLN A 594 -18.15 34.11 -34.60
CA GLN A 594 -18.19 32.65 -34.66
C GLN A 594 -16.82 32.06 -34.99
N ILE A 595 -16.15 32.55 -36.04
CA ILE A 595 -14.83 32.03 -36.44
C ILE A 595 -13.75 32.40 -35.41
N THR A 596 -13.75 33.64 -34.91
CA THR A 596 -12.79 34.08 -33.88
C THR A 596 -12.92 33.23 -32.62
N GLY A 597 -14.15 33.00 -32.15
CA GLY A 597 -14.38 32.15 -30.98
C GLY A 597 -13.98 30.70 -31.22
N ALA A 598 -14.25 30.15 -32.41
CA ALA A 598 -13.83 28.78 -32.74
C ALA A 598 -12.31 28.60 -32.65
N ILE A 599 -11.51 29.56 -33.16
CA ILE A 599 -10.05 29.50 -33.09
C ILE A 599 -9.56 29.58 -31.62
N VAL A 600 -10.09 30.54 -30.86
CA VAL A 600 -9.70 30.72 -29.45
C VAL A 600 -10.07 29.50 -28.61
N LEU A 601 -11.26 28.95 -28.81
CA LEU A 601 -11.72 27.77 -28.07
C LEU A 601 -10.94 26.51 -28.46
N ALA A 602 -10.58 26.33 -29.74
CA ALA A 602 -9.75 25.21 -30.15
C ALA A 602 -8.38 25.24 -29.46
N MET A 603 -7.73 26.42 -29.45
CA MET A 603 -6.45 26.60 -28.75
C MET A 603 -6.60 26.40 -27.23
N SER A 604 -7.68 26.91 -26.63
CA SER A 604 -7.94 26.78 -25.19
C SER A 604 -8.19 25.33 -24.77
N SER A 605 -8.97 24.58 -25.55
CA SER A 605 -9.23 23.15 -25.30
C SER A 605 -8.00 22.28 -25.45
N GLU A 606 -7.04 22.65 -26.32
CA GLU A 606 -5.77 21.92 -26.45
C GLU A 606 -4.81 22.21 -25.28
N MET A 607 -4.78 23.45 -24.79
CA MET A 607 -3.92 23.82 -23.67
C MET A 607 -4.31 23.12 -22.36
N ASP A 608 -5.58 23.21 -21.97
CA ASP A 608 -6.11 22.54 -20.77
C ASP A 608 -7.64 22.42 -20.84
N ARG A 609 -8.11 21.29 -21.38
CA ARG A 609 -9.55 21.00 -21.57
C ARG A 609 -10.39 20.98 -20.29
N THR A 610 -9.76 20.76 -19.14
CA THR A 610 -10.42 20.59 -17.84
C THR A 610 -10.38 21.82 -16.95
N ALA A 611 -9.63 22.85 -17.35
CA ALA A 611 -9.52 24.07 -16.59
C ALA A 611 -10.82 24.89 -16.58
N LEU A 612 -11.21 25.38 -15.40
CA LEU A 612 -12.40 26.22 -15.24
C LEU A 612 -12.41 27.45 -16.17
N TRP A 613 -11.25 28.09 -16.41
CA TRP A 613 -11.20 29.30 -17.24
C TRP A 613 -11.66 29.05 -18.69
N VAL A 614 -11.49 27.83 -19.19
CA VAL A 614 -11.91 27.45 -20.55
C VAL A 614 -13.45 27.46 -20.66
N PHE A 615 -14.17 27.19 -19.56
CA PHE A 615 -15.63 27.31 -19.48
C PHE A 615 -16.08 28.75 -19.23
N LEU A 616 -15.42 29.47 -18.31
CA LEU A 616 -15.81 30.83 -17.93
C LEU A 616 -15.59 31.86 -19.04
N LEU A 617 -14.49 31.73 -19.79
CA LEU A 617 -14.12 32.69 -20.83
C LEU A 617 -15.23 32.87 -21.89
N PRO A 618 -15.70 31.83 -22.60
CA PRO A 618 -16.79 31.97 -23.57
C PRO A 618 -18.11 32.36 -22.93
N ALA A 619 -18.42 31.88 -21.72
CA ALA A 619 -19.67 32.22 -21.04
C ALA A 619 -19.76 33.71 -20.68
N ILE A 620 -18.71 34.28 -20.08
CA ILE A 620 -18.67 35.70 -19.67
C ILE A 620 -18.60 36.62 -20.89
N THR A 621 -17.69 36.33 -21.83
CA THR A 621 -17.49 37.17 -23.01
C THR A 621 -18.71 37.10 -23.95
N GLY A 622 -19.28 35.90 -24.16
CA GLY A 622 -20.50 35.72 -24.96
C GLY A 622 -21.72 36.38 -24.32
N SER A 623 -21.92 36.25 -23.01
CA SER A 623 -23.01 36.93 -22.30
C SER A 623 -22.88 38.46 -22.36
N SER A 624 -21.64 38.97 -22.30
CA SER A 624 -21.35 40.39 -22.45
C SER A 624 -21.66 40.88 -23.87
N LEU A 625 -21.37 40.09 -24.92
CA LEU A 625 -21.77 40.40 -26.30
C LEU A 625 -23.30 40.49 -26.46
N VAL A 626 -24.04 39.56 -25.87
CA VAL A 626 -25.51 39.58 -25.86
C VAL A 626 -26.02 40.85 -25.19
N GLY A 627 -25.54 41.16 -23.98
CA GLY A 627 -25.95 42.34 -23.22
C GLY A 627 -25.64 43.66 -23.94
N LEU A 628 -24.44 43.78 -24.53
CA LEU A 628 -24.04 44.94 -25.32
C LEU A 628 -24.91 45.11 -26.56
N SER A 629 -25.15 44.03 -27.31
CA SER A 629 -25.97 44.08 -28.53
C SER A 629 -27.41 44.53 -28.23
N TRP A 630 -28.02 43.93 -27.20
CA TRP A 630 -29.38 44.28 -26.81
C TRP A 630 -29.45 45.70 -26.26
N GLY A 631 -28.48 46.12 -25.45
CA GLY A 631 -28.40 47.48 -24.91
C GLY A 631 -28.22 48.56 -26.00
N LEU A 632 -27.36 48.31 -26.98
CA LEU A 632 -27.17 49.20 -28.14
C LEU A 632 -28.44 49.28 -29.01
N THR A 633 -29.14 48.16 -29.18
CA THR A 633 -30.39 48.09 -29.93
C THR A 633 -31.51 48.85 -29.21
N CYS A 634 -31.62 48.69 -27.89
CA CYS A 634 -32.53 49.46 -27.03
C CYS A 634 -32.26 50.97 -27.14
N LYS A 635 -30.99 51.38 -27.09
CA LYS A 635 -30.58 52.79 -27.23
C LYS A 635 -30.95 53.37 -28.60
N ARG A 636 -30.67 52.64 -29.69
CA ARG A 636 -31.04 53.07 -31.05
C ARG A 636 -32.55 53.20 -31.24
N ARG A 637 -33.33 52.25 -30.70
CA ARG A 637 -34.78 52.23 -30.82
C ARG A 637 -35.49 53.15 -29.82
N LYS A 638 -34.77 53.74 -28.86
CA LYS A 638 -35.33 54.48 -27.70
C LYS A 638 -36.38 53.67 -26.92
N THR A 639 -36.19 52.36 -26.83
CA THR A 639 -37.10 51.44 -26.14
C THR A 639 -36.32 50.48 -25.26
N VAL A 640 -36.89 50.09 -24.12
CA VAL A 640 -36.33 49.03 -23.25
C VAL A 640 -36.95 47.65 -23.55
N TRP A 641 -37.76 47.57 -24.62
CA TRP A 641 -38.63 46.44 -24.94
C TRP A 641 -38.08 45.55 -26.06
N TYR A 642 -36.77 45.32 -26.06
CA TYR A 642 -36.07 44.41 -26.97
C TYR A 642 -35.32 43.35 -26.14
N PRO A 643 -35.35 42.06 -26.51
CA PRO A 643 -36.13 41.41 -27.57
C PRO A 643 -37.63 41.33 -27.25
N SER A 644 -38.42 40.65 -28.09
CA SER A 644 -39.88 40.51 -27.91
C SER A 644 -40.30 40.05 -26.49
N ARG A 645 -41.48 40.49 -26.03
CA ARG A 645 -42.00 40.20 -24.68
C ARG A 645 -42.00 38.70 -24.36
N VAL A 646 -42.50 37.88 -25.28
CA VAL A 646 -42.61 36.42 -25.10
C VAL A 646 -41.24 35.77 -24.91
N TYR A 647 -40.26 36.14 -25.75
CA TYR A 647 -38.92 35.61 -25.63
C TYR A 647 -38.24 36.05 -24.32
N ARG A 648 -38.38 37.33 -23.96
CA ARG A 648 -37.78 37.91 -22.76
C ARG A 648 -38.36 37.35 -21.45
N THR A 649 -39.66 37.07 -21.39
CA THR A 649 -40.32 36.66 -20.13
C THR A 649 -40.49 35.16 -19.98
N VAL A 650 -40.49 34.39 -21.07
CA VAL A 650 -40.76 32.93 -21.02
C VAL A 650 -39.53 32.14 -21.44
N PHE A 651 -39.10 32.29 -22.70
CA PHE A 651 -38.04 31.44 -23.28
C PHE A 651 -36.67 31.67 -22.66
N PHE A 652 -36.25 32.94 -22.53
CA PHE A 652 -34.92 33.27 -22.00
C PHE A 652 -34.76 32.87 -20.53
N PRO A 653 -35.69 33.19 -19.59
CA PRO A 653 -35.58 32.74 -18.21
C PRO A 653 -35.65 31.22 -18.06
N ALA A 654 -36.52 30.54 -18.83
CA ALA A 654 -36.62 29.08 -18.80
C ALA A 654 -35.31 28.42 -19.24
N GLY A 655 -34.71 28.88 -20.34
CA GLY A 655 -33.43 28.38 -20.81
C GLY A 655 -32.31 28.60 -19.80
N LEU A 656 -32.24 29.80 -19.19
CA LEU A 656 -31.21 30.14 -18.21
C LEU A 656 -31.35 29.32 -16.92
N LEU A 657 -32.58 29.01 -16.48
CA LEU A 657 -32.85 28.14 -15.34
C LEU A 657 -32.39 26.70 -15.61
N ILE A 658 -32.63 26.17 -16.80
CA ILE A 658 -32.22 24.80 -17.15
C ILE A 658 -30.69 24.68 -17.23
N VAL A 659 -30.01 25.66 -17.84
CA VAL A 659 -28.52 25.68 -17.85
C VAL A 659 -27.95 25.81 -16.44
N SER A 660 -28.53 26.67 -15.60
CA SER A 660 -28.02 26.86 -14.24
C SER A 660 -28.21 25.59 -13.39
N LEU A 661 -29.35 24.91 -13.53
CA LEU A 661 -29.57 23.59 -12.91
C LEU A 661 -28.50 22.58 -13.35
N GLY A 662 -28.26 22.48 -14.67
CA GLY A 662 -27.22 21.61 -15.21
C GLY A 662 -25.83 21.93 -14.65
N LEU A 663 -25.44 23.21 -14.63
CA LEU A 663 -24.14 23.66 -14.14
C LEU A 663 -23.96 23.37 -12.65
N VAL A 664 -24.99 23.60 -11.82
CA VAL A 664 -24.94 23.33 -10.39
C VAL A 664 -24.80 21.83 -10.11
N CYS A 665 -25.55 21.00 -10.82
CA CYS A 665 -25.41 19.55 -10.72
C CYS A 665 -24.01 19.09 -11.11
N TYR A 666 -23.49 19.56 -12.25
CA TYR A 666 -22.16 19.23 -12.74
C TYR A 666 -21.03 19.68 -11.79
N ALA A 667 -21.11 20.91 -11.25
CA ALA A 667 -20.04 21.48 -10.44
C ALA A 667 -19.97 20.93 -9.01
N PHE A 668 -21.12 20.56 -8.40
CA PHE A 668 -21.17 20.26 -6.97
C PHE A 668 -21.62 18.84 -6.61
N LEU A 669 -22.35 18.15 -7.49
CA LEU A 669 -22.95 16.85 -7.17
C LEU A 669 -22.22 15.66 -7.78
N GLN A 670 -21.21 15.89 -8.63
CA GLN A 670 -20.50 14.84 -9.36
C GLN A 670 -19.44 14.11 -8.51
N THR A 671 -19.57 12.79 -8.41
CA THR A 671 -18.63 11.82 -7.83
C THR A 671 -18.27 10.76 -8.86
N ARG A 672 -17.26 9.91 -8.60
CA ARG A 672 -16.95 8.79 -9.50
C ARG A 672 -18.10 7.78 -9.64
N SER A 673 -18.81 7.51 -8.55
CA SER A 673 -19.92 6.55 -8.54
C SER A 673 -21.16 7.05 -9.31
N ASN A 674 -21.49 8.34 -9.20
CA ASN A 674 -22.68 8.91 -9.84
C ASN A 674 -22.40 9.65 -11.16
N TYR A 675 -21.15 9.65 -11.62
CA TYR A 675 -20.69 10.34 -12.83
C TYR A 675 -21.61 10.11 -14.03
N HIS A 676 -21.92 8.85 -14.34
CA HIS A 676 -22.77 8.47 -15.46
C HIS A 676 -24.18 9.07 -15.39
N ILE A 677 -24.71 9.34 -14.19
CA ILE A 677 -26.03 9.94 -13.99
C ILE A 677 -25.95 11.46 -14.13
N VAL A 678 -25.06 12.08 -13.35
CA VAL A 678 -24.96 13.55 -13.27
C VAL A 678 -24.48 14.14 -14.60
N HIS A 679 -23.55 13.47 -15.27
CA HIS A 679 -23.02 13.92 -16.56
C HIS A 679 -24.04 13.71 -17.69
N SER A 680 -24.80 12.61 -17.68
CA SER A 680 -25.91 12.41 -18.62
C SER A 680 -27.00 13.48 -18.45
N LEU A 681 -27.33 13.84 -17.20
CA LEU A 681 -28.28 14.92 -16.91
C LEU A 681 -27.77 16.27 -17.43
N TRP A 682 -26.47 16.55 -17.26
CA TRP A 682 -25.83 17.75 -17.80
C TRP A 682 -26.04 17.87 -19.33
N HIS A 683 -25.78 16.81 -20.10
CA HIS A 683 -25.98 16.82 -21.56
C HIS A 683 -27.42 17.13 -21.94
N ILE A 684 -28.38 16.50 -21.26
CA ILE A 684 -29.81 16.73 -21.49
C ILE A 684 -30.18 18.19 -21.17
N CYS A 685 -29.74 18.71 -20.02
CA CYS A 685 -30.01 20.09 -19.63
C CYS A 685 -29.46 21.09 -20.65
N VAL A 686 -28.21 20.92 -21.11
CA VAL A 686 -27.61 21.81 -22.11
C VAL A 686 -28.37 21.73 -23.44
N ALA A 687 -28.65 20.53 -23.93
CA ALA A 687 -29.40 20.34 -25.18
C ALA A 687 -30.78 21.01 -25.11
N VAL A 688 -31.55 20.73 -24.05
CA VAL A 688 -32.89 21.31 -23.86
C VAL A 688 -32.82 22.83 -23.69
N ALA A 689 -31.84 23.35 -22.96
CA ALA A 689 -31.67 24.78 -22.80
C ALA A 689 -31.44 25.51 -24.12
N VAL A 690 -30.65 24.95 -25.04
CA VAL A 690 -30.44 25.49 -26.39
C VAL A 690 -31.76 25.65 -27.15
N MET A 691 -32.73 24.74 -26.97
CA MET A 691 -34.04 24.83 -27.62
C MET A 691 -34.83 26.08 -27.19
N PHE A 692 -34.66 26.52 -25.95
CA PHE A 692 -35.28 27.73 -25.41
C PHE A 692 -34.45 28.99 -25.68
N LEU A 693 -33.12 28.89 -25.61
CA LEU A 693 -32.19 30.02 -25.74
C LEU A 693 -31.92 30.42 -27.19
N LEU A 694 -32.01 29.52 -28.16
CA LEU A 694 -31.93 29.94 -29.56
C LEU A 694 -33.19 30.78 -29.84
N PRO A 695 -33.11 32.02 -30.36
CA PRO A 695 -34.30 32.82 -30.66
C PRO A 695 -34.90 32.44 -32.02
N LYS A 696 -36.16 32.80 -32.26
CA LYS A 696 -36.72 32.85 -33.63
C LYS A 696 -36.43 34.24 -34.22
N ARG A 697 -36.16 34.33 -35.52
CA ARG A 697 -35.83 35.61 -36.17
C ARG A 697 -36.87 36.70 -35.94
N HIS A 698 -38.16 36.37 -35.85
CA HIS A 698 -39.22 37.37 -35.60
C HIS A 698 -39.20 37.94 -34.17
N TYR A 699 -38.61 37.24 -33.20
CA TYR A 699 -38.45 37.73 -31.82
C TYR A 699 -37.31 38.75 -31.68
N MET A 700 -36.39 38.79 -32.65
CA MET A 700 -35.22 39.68 -32.70
C MET A 700 -35.39 40.82 -33.72
N LYS A 701 -36.60 40.97 -34.29
CA LYS A 701 -36.91 42.03 -35.27
C LYS A 701 -37.21 43.38 -34.65
#